data_AF-A0AAV8RAQ0-F1
#
_entry.id   AF-A0AAV8RAQ0-F1
#
_cell.length_a   1.000
_cell.length_b   1.000
_cell.length_c   1.000
_cell.angle_alpha   90.00
_cell.angle_beta   90.00
_cell.angle_gamma   90.00
#
_symmetry.space_group_name_H-M   'P 1'
#
loop_
_entity.id
_entity.type
_entity.pdbx_description
1 polymer ?
#
loop_
_entity_poly.entity_id
_entity_poly.type
_entity_poly.pdbx_seq_one_letter_code
_entity_poly.pdbx_strand_id
1 'polypeptide(L)'
;MSGRVVDVALLESLLSDSGCFVANHCSSRFHMDSPHIKRSLLFHLALGLRKISGSPKYPVGHICGLRSRKVTRQAVSSQQLQILCSCCTQSDGAVPLVLLPPLPPLPPLLSAAFAGSATYSPSFVGKSVASQKKMEKSSHLLVLYASQTGNAMDAAECVGREAERGGCPSVQVLPIDCFDASCLPDEEIVIFVVSTTGQGDVPDSMKVFWRFLLQRNLSNQWLEGLHYAVFGLGDSGYQKYNFSAKKLDKRLSDLGAKPLIEKGLGDDQHTSGYEGALDPWLLSLWKMLNTVQPNILPRVSDIMDPSKRSLDHAKIEVIYHSSDEMQPDLLTAHYLESVEKVIESACSMSPAQFHYHEKKPQYLLQLITNQRLTNVDHSRDVRHFEFEASSNVIDYQVGDVLEILPSQNPAAVDAFIQRCNLDPNCYITVKARDAEKQSISKSIKSLVRPIKLKNFVELTMDVASASPRRYFFEVMSFYATAEHEKERLQYFASPEGMDDLYQYNQRERRTVVEVLEDFPSVQMPFEWLVQLVPPLKTRAFSISSSPSVHPNQVHLTVSIVSWTTPFKRKRHGLCSSWLAGLDPFKSSGVCIPAWVTRGSLPPPPPSLPLILIGPGTGCAPFRAFVEERALQDMTRSTSPILFFFGCRNQSVDFLYKNFWLAHAQDDGVLSADKGGGFFVAFSRDQPQKIYVQHKMNEESKRIWSLLSSGAAIYIAGSSTKMPADVTSTLEEIIAVESGMSKDSAARWLRLLEKAGKFFIEAWS
;
A
#
# COMPACT_ATOMS: atom_id res chain seq x y z
N MET A 1 28.41 28.23 -40.06
CA MET A 1 29.45 29.07 -40.69
C MET A 1 30.02 30.03 -39.64
N SER A 2 31.00 30.87 -40.00
CA SER A 2 31.71 31.82 -39.11
C SER A 2 30.80 32.88 -38.44
N GLY A 3 31.13 33.46 -37.27
CA GLY A 3 32.19 33.10 -36.30
C GLY A 3 32.87 34.31 -35.59
N ARG A 4 33.60 34.02 -34.49
CA ARG A 4 34.62 34.86 -33.77
C ARG A 4 34.18 36.17 -33.07
N VAL A 5 35.11 36.65 -32.20
CA VAL A 5 35.26 38.02 -31.62
C VAL A 5 34.35 38.34 -30.41
N VAL A 6 34.86 38.74 -29.22
CA VAL A 6 36.24 38.71 -28.64
C VAL A 6 36.18 38.82 -27.10
N ASP A 7 37.31 38.54 -26.40
CA ASP A 7 37.52 38.77 -24.97
C ASP A 7 37.41 40.25 -24.51
N VAL A 8 37.26 40.47 -23.21
CA VAL A 8 38.21 41.23 -22.36
C VAL A 8 37.84 40.99 -20.89
N ALA A 9 38.85 40.94 -20.02
CA ALA A 9 38.72 40.60 -18.59
C ALA A 9 39.25 41.74 -17.68
N LEU A 10 39.58 41.40 -16.43
CA LEU A 10 40.15 42.25 -15.36
C LEU A 10 39.18 43.21 -14.64
N LEU A 11 39.37 43.55 -13.35
CA LEU A 11 39.86 42.82 -12.16
C LEU A 11 39.60 43.70 -10.92
N GLU A 12 39.72 43.12 -9.71
CA GLU A 12 39.97 43.82 -8.42
C GLU A 12 38.91 44.82 -7.87
N SER A 13 38.86 45.13 -6.55
CA SER A 13 39.16 44.29 -5.37
C SER A 13 38.55 44.85 -4.06
N LEU A 14 38.31 43.94 -3.11
CA LEU A 14 38.63 44.01 -1.65
C LEU A 14 38.11 45.13 -0.70
N LEU A 15 37.79 44.67 0.53
CA LEU A 15 37.74 45.38 1.84
C LEU A 15 36.61 46.42 2.06
N SER A 16 36.13 46.67 3.29
CA SER A 16 36.05 45.83 4.52
C SER A 16 35.01 46.38 5.52
N ASP A 17 34.85 45.65 6.63
CA ASP A 17 34.48 46.14 7.98
C ASP A 17 33.06 46.61 8.36
N SER A 18 32.46 45.76 9.21
CA SER A 18 31.97 46.02 10.58
C SER A 18 31.25 47.35 10.95
N GLY A 19 30.08 47.22 11.59
CA GLY A 19 29.40 48.31 12.30
C GLY A 19 28.00 47.94 12.84
N CYS A 20 27.79 48.03 14.15
CA CYS A 20 26.45 48.06 14.76
C CYS A 20 25.95 49.50 14.85
N PHE A 21 24.63 49.76 14.85
CA PHE A 21 23.84 50.21 16.03
C PHE A 21 22.47 50.85 15.70
N VAL A 22 21.62 50.92 16.74
CA VAL A 22 20.45 51.81 16.94
C VAL A 22 19.21 51.56 16.08
N ALA A 23 18.07 51.44 16.76
CA ALA A 23 16.72 51.55 16.21
C ALA A 23 16.11 52.92 16.51
N ASN A 24 15.10 53.36 15.75
CA ASN A 24 14.17 54.36 16.27
C ASN A 24 12.77 54.33 15.61
N HIS A 25 11.82 54.97 16.29
CA HIS A 25 10.41 55.05 15.87
C HIS A 25 10.17 55.89 14.60
N CYS A 26 9.06 55.61 13.93
CA CYS A 26 8.14 56.69 13.54
C CYS A 26 6.68 56.21 13.63
N SER A 27 5.71 57.14 13.77
CA SER A 27 4.33 56.81 14.17
C SER A 27 3.27 57.76 13.62
N SER A 28 2.17 57.21 13.10
CA SER A 28 0.84 57.85 12.95
C SER A 28 -0.20 56.72 13.00
N ARG A 29 -1.23 56.65 13.86
CA ARG A 29 -2.23 57.61 14.38
C ARG A 29 -3.18 58.21 13.35
N PHE A 30 -4.41 57.70 13.35
CA PHE A 30 -5.67 58.42 13.11
C PHE A 30 -6.77 57.89 14.07
N HIS A 31 -7.86 58.64 14.26
CA HIS A 31 -8.71 58.60 15.46
C HIS A 31 -10.15 59.16 15.23
N MET A 32 -11.14 58.96 16.13
CA MET A 32 -11.09 58.23 17.42
C MET A 32 -11.66 56.78 17.34
N ASP A 33 -12.91 56.40 17.67
CA ASP A 33 -14.06 57.14 18.26
C ASP A 33 -15.02 56.23 19.07
N SER A 34 -16.11 56.78 19.63
CA SER A 34 -16.94 56.15 20.70
C SER A 34 -18.36 56.80 20.77
N PRO A 35 -19.23 56.61 21.80
CA PRO A 35 -19.25 55.67 22.95
C PRO A 35 -20.62 54.98 23.25
N HIS A 36 -20.68 54.09 24.26
CA HIS A 36 -21.78 53.95 25.26
C HIS A 36 -21.39 52.90 26.37
N ILE A 37 -20.92 53.30 27.56
CA ILE A 37 -21.64 53.48 28.87
C ILE A 37 -21.89 52.21 29.74
N LYS A 38 -21.08 52.07 30.83
CA LYS A 38 -21.31 51.70 32.28
C LYS A 38 -22.37 50.61 32.64
N ARG A 39 -22.24 49.72 33.66
CA ARG A 39 -21.43 49.57 34.93
C ARG A 39 -20.62 48.24 34.92
N SER A 40 -20.08 47.57 35.96
CA SER A 40 -20.02 47.60 37.47
C SER A 40 -18.64 46.98 37.89
N LEU A 41 -17.94 47.21 39.02
CA LEU A 41 -18.14 47.13 40.50
C LEU A 41 -18.62 45.77 41.08
N LEU A 42 -18.00 45.15 42.10
CA LEU A 42 -16.62 45.25 42.68
C LEU A 42 -16.36 44.06 43.69
N PHE A 43 -15.12 43.92 44.20
CA PHE A 43 -14.64 43.00 45.29
C PHE A 43 -14.55 41.49 44.97
N HIS A 44 -13.69 40.68 45.65
CA HIS A 44 -12.80 40.93 46.81
C HIS A 44 -11.37 40.36 46.59
N LEU A 45 -10.42 40.65 47.50
CA LEU A 45 -8.97 40.47 47.27
C LEU A 45 -8.23 39.92 48.51
N ALA A 46 -7.46 38.84 48.37
CA ALA A 46 -6.33 38.42 49.23
C ALA A 46 -5.43 37.46 48.42
N LEU A 47 -4.10 37.62 48.28
CA LEU A 47 -3.00 37.71 49.26
C LEU A 47 -2.70 36.36 49.98
N GLY A 48 -1.46 35.86 49.99
CA GLY A 48 -0.21 36.51 49.54
C GLY A 48 1.01 35.60 49.29
N LEU A 49 2.17 36.25 49.15
CA LEU A 49 3.43 35.70 48.62
C LEU A 49 4.43 35.28 49.70
N ARG A 50 5.25 34.24 49.41
CA ARG A 50 6.71 34.05 49.64
C ARG A 50 6.99 32.55 49.91
N LYS A 51 7.84 31.78 49.21
CA LYS A 51 9.14 31.99 48.50
C LYS A 51 10.35 32.02 49.46
N ILE A 52 11.23 30.99 49.38
CA ILE A 52 12.73 31.00 49.44
C ILE A 52 13.35 29.71 50.10
N SER A 53 14.16 29.00 49.29
CA SER A 53 15.33 28.09 49.57
C SER A 53 15.43 27.10 50.75
N GLY A 54 16.03 25.92 50.50
CA GLY A 54 16.74 25.14 51.54
C GLY A 54 17.26 23.75 51.12
N SER A 55 18.58 23.60 50.96
CA SER A 55 19.33 22.32 50.94
C SER A 55 20.73 22.58 51.56
N PRO A 56 21.63 21.60 51.83
CA PRO A 56 21.60 20.14 51.61
C PRO A 56 22.17 19.25 52.77
N LYS A 57 22.43 17.95 52.50
CA LYS A 57 23.37 16.98 53.15
C LYS A 57 22.93 16.05 54.32
N TYR A 58 23.63 14.90 54.37
CA TYR A 58 23.65 13.72 55.27
C TYR A 58 24.42 14.00 56.62
N PRO A 59 24.74 13.06 57.58
CA PRO A 59 24.70 11.57 57.53
C PRO A 59 24.46 10.73 58.83
N VAL A 60 24.49 9.39 58.66
CA VAL A 60 24.90 8.30 59.60
C VAL A 60 24.02 7.93 60.82
N GLY A 61 23.61 6.65 60.84
CA GLY A 61 23.19 5.84 61.99
C GLY A 61 23.81 4.43 61.89
N HIS A 62 23.94 3.67 62.99
CA HIS A 62 24.76 2.44 63.01
C HIS A 62 24.52 1.49 64.22
N ILE A 63 25.00 0.22 64.15
CA ILE A 63 25.15 -0.79 65.25
C ILE A 63 23.83 -1.48 65.71
N CYS A 64 23.69 -2.79 66.05
CA CYS A 64 24.51 -4.04 66.04
C CYS A 64 23.61 -5.21 65.49
N GLY A 65 24.00 -6.46 65.18
CA GLY A 65 24.87 -7.47 65.83
C GLY A 65 24.04 -8.50 66.64
N LEU A 66 24.26 -9.83 66.71
CA LEU A 66 25.32 -10.76 66.24
C LEU A 66 24.84 -12.25 66.33
N ARG A 67 25.39 -13.16 65.46
CA ARG A 67 25.61 -14.64 65.61
C ARG A 67 24.43 -15.57 66.02
N SER A 68 24.09 -16.70 65.37
CA SER A 68 24.84 -17.85 64.78
C SER A 68 25.09 -19.06 65.71
N ARG A 69 24.43 -20.21 65.43
CA ARG A 69 25.04 -21.57 65.35
C ARG A 69 24.07 -22.68 64.85
N LYS A 70 24.63 -23.83 64.44
CA LYS A 70 23.94 -25.03 63.92
C LYS A 70 23.54 -26.01 65.04
N VAL A 71 22.47 -26.78 64.86
CA VAL A 71 22.23 -28.13 65.43
C VAL A 71 21.57 -29.02 64.34
N THR A 72 21.53 -30.34 64.52
CA THR A 72 21.33 -31.36 63.45
C THR A 72 20.24 -32.41 63.73
N ARG A 73 19.70 -33.00 62.65
CA ARG A 73 19.12 -34.37 62.52
C ARG A 73 17.95 -34.78 63.45
N GLN A 74 16.83 -35.16 62.85
CA GLN A 74 16.32 -36.53 63.03
C GLN A 74 15.62 -37.01 61.72
N ALA A 75 15.18 -38.27 61.62
CA ALA A 75 14.64 -38.84 60.37
C ALA A 75 13.65 -39.99 60.58
N VAL A 76 12.63 -40.06 59.72
CA VAL A 76 11.72 -41.20 59.46
C VAL A 76 11.41 -41.11 57.93
N SER A 77 11.68 -42.08 57.03
CA SER A 77 11.24 -43.49 56.87
C SER A 77 9.79 -43.60 56.31
N SER A 78 9.44 -44.46 55.32
CA SER A 78 10.19 -45.44 54.49
C SER A 78 9.37 -45.87 53.24
N GLN A 79 9.97 -46.74 52.39
CA GLN A 79 9.36 -47.55 51.29
C GLN A 79 9.08 -46.80 49.97
N GLN A 80 9.25 -47.34 48.74
CA GLN A 80 9.81 -48.61 48.18
C GLN A 80 9.97 -48.45 46.62
N LEU A 81 10.61 -49.28 45.77
CA LEU A 81 11.49 -50.47 45.86
C LEU A 81 12.24 -50.74 44.51
N GLN A 82 13.58 -50.53 44.41
CA GLN A 82 14.55 -51.32 43.57
C GLN A 82 14.47 -51.27 42.01
N ILE A 83 15.48 -51.60 41.16
CA ILE A 83 16.89 -52.08 41.34
C ILE A 83 17.78 -51.81 40.06
N LEU A 84 19.11 -51.57 40.26
CA LEU A 84 20.35 -51.79 39.43
C LEU A 84 20.35 -51.58 37.87
N CYS A 85 21.46 -51.32 37.14
CA CYS A 85 22.92 -51.10 37.35
C CYS A 85 23.44 -50.25 36.14
N SER A 86 24.41 -49.31 36.19
CA SER A 86 25.89 -49.45 36.32
C SER A 86 26.55 -50.42 35.30
N CYS A 87 27.69 -50.13 34.64
CA CYS A 87 28.64 -48.99 34.68
C CYS A 87 29.51 -48.89 33.38
N CYS A 88 30.25 -47.77 33.22
CA CYS A 88 31.60 -47.52 32.60
C CYS A 88 32.20 -48.45 31.49
N THR A 89 33.07 -48.02 30.54
CA THR A 89 34.01 -46.86 30.45
C THR A 89 34.49 -46.57 28.99
N GLN A 90 35.32 -45.52 28.82
CA GLN A 90 36.30 -45.15 27.76
C GLN A 90 36.94 -46.28 26.90
N SER A 91 37.50 -46.06 25.68
CA SER A 91 37.77 -44.85 24.86
C SER A 91 37.99 -45.16 23.34
N ASP A 92 38.22 -44.10 22.54
CA ASP A 92 38.94 -44.02 21.24
C ASP A 92 38.32 -44.58 19.93
N GLY A 93 38.58 -43.86 18.81
CA GLY A 93 38.80 -44.49 17.49
C GLY A 93 37.92 -44.08 16.28
N ALA A 94 38.33 -43.03 15.57
CA ALA A 94 38.07 -42.78 14.13
C ALA A 94 36.62 -42.51 13.62
N VAL A 95 36.54 -41.88 12.44
CA VAL A 95 35.31 -41.45 11.75
C VAL A 95 35.15 -42.21 10.43
N PRO A 96 33.92 -42.67 10.11
CA PRO A 96 33.39 -42.46 8.76
C PRO A 96 31.95 -41.92 8.74
N LEU A 97 31.54 -41.45 7.55
CA LEU A 97 30.26 -40.78 7.22
C LEU A 97 29.01 -41.30 7.96
N VAL A 98 28.28 -40.38 8.60
CA VAL A 98 26.87 -40.58 8.98
C VAL A 98 25.95 -40.07 7.88
N LEU A 99 25.22 -40.97 7.24
CA LEU A 99 24.08 -40.64 6.39
C LEU A 99 22.87 -40.27 7.28
N LEU A 100 22.17 -39.19 6.94
CA LEU A 100 20.94 -38.81 7.63
C LEU A 100 19.82 -39.84 7.34
N PRO A 101 19.09 -40.34 8.35
CA PRO A 101 17.93 -41.19 8.14
C PRO A 101 16.74 -40.38 7.60
N PRO A 102 15.88 -40.97 6.74
CA PRO A 102 14.66 -40.32 6.27
C PRO A 102 13.60 -40.24 7.37
N LEU A 103 12.76 -39.20 7.33
CA LEU A 103 11.58 -39.07 8.19
C LEU A 103 10.53 -40.15 7.88
N PRO A 104 9.86 -40.73 8.90
CA PRO A 104 8.80 -41.70 8.69
C PRO A 104 7.50 -41.03 8.19
N PRO A 105 6.66 -41.75 7.41
CA PRO A 105 5.38 -41.24 6.94
C PRO A 105 4.32 -41.21 8.05
N LEU A 106 3.42 -40.22 8.00
CA LEU A 106 2.25 -40.15 8.87
C LEU A 106 1.16 -41.14 8.40
N PRO A 107 0.45 -41.83 9.31
CA PRO A 107 -0.62 -42.75 8.95
C PRO A 107 -1.93 -42.00 8.64
N PRO A 108 -2.80 -42.55 7.76
CA PRO A 108 -4.11 -41.98 7.48
C PRO A 108 -5.11 -42.31 8.61
N LEU A 109 -5.81 -41.29 9.12
CA LEU A 109 -6.94 -41.50 10.04
C LEU A 109 -8.24 -41.66 9.26
N LEU A 110 -8.79 -42.88 9.27
CA LEU A 110 -10.20 -43.10 8.98
C LEU A 110 -11.06 -42.51 10.10
N SER A 111 -12.17 -41.88 9.73
CA SER A 111 -13.29 -41.64 10.64
C SER A 111 -14.51 -42.36 10.08
N ALA A 112 -15.11 -43.24 10.89
CA ALA A 112 -16.32 -43.99 10.55
C ALA A 112 -17.49 -43.53 11.43
N ALA A 113 -18.70 -43.64 10.91
CA ALA A 113 -19.88 -43.02 11.47
C ALA A 113 -20.26 -43.49 12.89
N PHE A 114 -20.88 -42.58 13.64
CA PHE A 114 -21.93 -42.92 14.60
C PHE A 114 -23.23 -42.22 14.19
N ALA A 115 -24.37 -42.83 14.47
CA ALA A 115 -25.69 -42.35 14.03
C ALA A 115 -26.65 -42.20 15.22
N GLY A 116 -27.52 -41.18 15.14
CA GLY A 116 -28.53 -40.88 16.15
C GLY A 116 -29.63 -39.97 15.60
N SER A 117 -30.87 -40.46 15.66
CA SER A 117 -32.14 -39.85 15.25
C SER A 117 -32.44 -38.49 15.93
N ALA A 118 -33.41 -37.66 15.49
CA ALA A 118 -34.67 -38.05 14.84
C ALA A 118 -35.34 -37.01 13.90
N THR A 119 -35.79 -37.52 12.76
CA THR A 119 -37.08 -37.28 12.04
C THR A 119 -37.93 -36.03 12.35
N TYR A 120 -38.32 -35.30 11.29
CA TYR A 120 -39.64 -35.54 10.65
C TYR A 120 -39.69 -34.98 9.21
N SER A 121 -40.52 -35.59 8.37
CA SER A 121 -40.83 -35.13 7.00
C SER A 121 -42.34 -34.93 6.84
N PRO A 122 -42.80 -34.31 5.74
CA PRO A 122 -43.53 -35.18 4.81
C PRO A 122 -43.09 -35.01 3.35
N SER A 123 -43.31 -36.06 2.58
CA SER A 123 -42.99 -36.15 1.15
C SER A 123 -44.19 -35.87 0.26
N PHE A 124 -43.94 -35.51 -0.99
CA PHE A 124 -44.81 -35.91 -2.10
C PHE A 124 -43.99 -36.18 -3.35
N VAL A 125 -44.29 -37.27 -4.05
CA VAL A 125 -43.55 -37.70 -5.25
C VAL A 125 -44.34 -37.33 -6.50
N GLY A 126 -43.78 -36.46 -7.33
CA GLY A 126 -44.30 -36.13 -8.66
C GLY A 126 -43.28 -36.49 -9.74
N LYS A 127 -43.63 -37.42 -10.64
CA LYS A 127 -42.83 -37.68 -11.85
C LYS A 127 -42.99 -36.50 -12.81
N SER A 128 -41.89 -35.94 -13.29
CA SER A 128 -41.90 -35.05 -14.46
C SER A 128 -40.73 -35.39 -15.40
N VAL A 129 -40.96 -35.21 -16.69
CA VAL A 129 -40.04 -35.59 -17.77
C VAL A 129 -38.83 -34.66 -17.78
N ALA A 130 -37.63 -35.22 -17.97
CA ALA A 130 -36.40 -34.46 -18.10
C ALA A 130 -36.35 -33.67 -19.42
N SER A 131 -36.90 -32.45 -19.41
CA SER A 131 -36.65 -31.47 -20.47
C SER A 131 -35.29 -30.81 -20.22
N GLN A 132 -34.26 -31.25 -20.93
CA GLN A 132 -32.93 -30.64 -20.86
C GLN A 132 -32.93 -29.26 -21.51
N LYS A 133 -33.31 -28.24 -20.73
CA LYS A 133 -33.06 -26.85 -21.09
C LYS A 133 -31.55 -26.58 -20.96
N LYS A 134 -30.82 -26.79 -22.05
CA LYS A 134 -29.41 -26.40 -22.18
C LYS A 134 -29.31 -24.89 -21.89
N MET A 135 -28.70 -24.51 -20.77
CA MET A 135 -28.39 -23.10 -20.53
C MET A 135 -27.42 -22.64 -21.61
N GLU A 136 -27.80 -21.62 -22.36
CA GLU A 136 -26.88 -20.94 -23.27
C GLU A 136 -25.86 -20.19 -22.41
N LYS A 137 -24.57 -20.53 -22.57
CA LYS A 137 -23.49 -19.79 -21.93
C LYS A 137 -23.52 -18.37 -22.52
N SER A 138 -23.76 -17.38 -21.68
CA SER A 138 -23.87 -15.98 -22.14
C SER A 138 -22.54 -15.53 -22.72
N SER A 139 -22.54 -15.07 -23.98
CA SER A 139 -21.34 -14.56 -24.65
C SER A 139 -20.77 -13.37 -23.89
N HIS A 140 -19.70 -13.63 -23.15
CA HIS A 140 -19.04 -12.71 -22.22
C HIS A 140 -17.54 -12.64 -22.56
N LEU A 141 -16.95 -11.45 -22.38
CA LEU A 141 -15.52 -11.22 -22.52
C LEU A 141 -14.93 -10.66 -21.22
N LEU A 142 -14.05 -11.44 -20.59
CA LEU A 142 -13.30 -11.01 -19.41
C LEU A 142 -11.93 -10.44 -19.82
N VAL A 143 -11.55 -9.31 -19.24
CA VAL A 143 -10.25 -8.65 -19.42
C VAL A 143 -9.60 -8.45 -18.05
N LEU A 144 -8.51 -9.17 -17.78
CA LEU A 144 -7.77 -9.11 -16.50
C LEU A 144 -6.47 -8.33 -16.68
N TYR A 145 -6.21 -7.32 -15.84
CA TYR A 145 -5.02 -6.48 -15.94
C TYR A 145 -4.11 -6.46 -14.72
N ALA A 146 -2.81 -6.36 -14.98
CA ALA A 146 -1.77 -6.20 -13.97
C ALA A 146 -0.94 -4.95 -14.27
N SER A 147 -1.15 -3.89 -13.50
CA SER A 147 -0.57 -2.55 -13.76
C SER A 147 0.11 -1.99 -12.52
N GLN A 148 1.39 -1.62 -12.63
CA GLN A 148 2.12 -0.95 -11.55
C GLN A 148 1.94 0.58 -11.57
N THR A 149 1.74 1.17 -12.76
CA THR A 149 1.77 2.63 -12.99
C THR A 149 0.51 3.21 -13.63
N GLY A 150 -0.31 2.38 -14.28
CA GLY A 150 -1.49 2.83 -15.04
C GLY A 150 -1.57 2.19 -16.41
N ASN A 151 -0.49 2.19 -17.19
CA ASN A 151 -0.46 1.85 -18.62
C ASN A 151 -1.18 0.53 -19.00
N ALA A 152 -1.01 -0.55 -18.21
CA ALA A 152 -1.66 -1.84 -18.50
C ALA A 152 -3.17 -1.86 -18.20
N MET A 153 -3.66 -0.94 -17.36
CA MET A 153 -5.08 -0.69 -17.12
C MET A 153 -5.66 0.15 -18.26
N ASP A 154 -4.96 1.17 -18.75
CA ASP A 154 -5.40 1.98 -19.91
C ASP A 154 -5.56 1.12 -21.17
N ALA A 155 -4.60 0.22 -21.42
CA ALA A 155 -4.69 -0.75 -22.50
C ALA A 155 -5.85 -1.75 -22.31
N ALA A 156 -6.11 -2.22 -21.08
CA ALA A 156 -7.23 -3.13 -20.79
C ALA A 156 -8.61 -2.46 -20.90
N GLU A 157 -8.72 -1.19 -20.48
CA GLU A 157 -9.92 -0.39 -20.69
C GLU A 157 -10.14 -0.07 -22.16
N CYS A 158 -9.07 0.10 -22.95
CA CYS A 158 -9.16 0.24 -24.41
C CYS A 158 -9.73 -1.05 -25.04
N VAL A 159 -9.16 -2.22 -24.70
CA VAL A 159 -9.71 -3.54 -25.08
C VAL A 159 -11.22 -3.62 -24.74
N GLY A 160 -11.60 -3.20 -23.52
CA GLY A 160 -13.00 -3.23 -23.10
C GLY A 160 -13.92 -2.34 -23.95
N ARG A 161 -13.54 -1.07 -24.15
CA ARG A 161 -14.32 -0.10 -24.96
C ARG A 161 -14.46 -0.56 -26.41
N GLU A 162 -13.40 -1.11 -27.00
CA GLU A 162 -13.45 -1.60 -28.38
C GLU A 162 -14.37 -2.82 -28.52
N ALA A 163 -14.37 -3.76 -27.56
CA ALA A 163 -15.30 -4.89 -27.57
C ALA A 163 -16.77 -4.44 -27.45
N GLU A 164 -17.07 -3.45 -26.61
CA GLU A 164 -18.40 -2.84 -26.47
C GLU A 164 -18.84 -2.13 -27.76
N ARG A 165 -17.94 -1.36 -28.40
CA ARG A 165 -18.17 -0.78 -29.74
C ARG A 165 -18.48 -1.89 -30.75
N GLY A 166 -17.75 -3.01 -30.69
CA GLY A 166 -18.01 -4.26 -31.41
C GLY A 166 -19.35 -4.93 -31.12
N GLY A 167 -20.13 -4.44 -30.16
CA GLY A 167 -21.46 -4.97 -29.82
C GLY A 167 -21.42 -6.17 -28.86
N CYS A 168 -20.34 -6.32 -28.08
CA CYS A 168 -20.22 -7.42 -27.13
C CYS A 168 -21.33 -7.38 -26.05
N PRO A 169 -22.09 -8.47 -25.81
CA PRO A 169 -23.22 -8.46 -24.89
C PRO A 169 -22.87 -8.23 -23.42
N SER A 170 -21.64 -8.57 -23.01
CA SER A 170 -21.15 -8.44 -21.63
C SER A 170 -19.62 -8.38 -21.62
N VAL A 171 -19.04 -7.24 -21.23
CA VAL A 171 -17.60 -7.04 -21.07
C VAL A 171 -17.29 -6.69 -19.62
N GLN A 172 -16.27 -7.31 -19.05
CA GLN A 172 -15.82 -7.01 -17.68
C GLN A 172 -14.31 -6.81 -17.68
N VAL A 173 -13.86 -5.65 -17.18
CA VAL A 173 -12.44 -5.28 -17.10
C VAL A 173 -12.06 -5.18 -15.62
N LEU A 174 -11.17 -6.06 -15.14
CA LEU A 174 -10.83 -6.17 -13.72
C LEU A 174 -9.32 -6.05 -13.44
N PRO A 175 -8.94 -5.45 -12.30
CA PRO A 175 -7.65 -5.76 -11.67
C PRO A 175 -7.52 -7.27 -11.42
N ILE A 176 -6.35 -7.84 -11.69
CA ILE A 176 -6.11 -9.30 -11.57
C ILE A 176 -6.08 -9.81 -10.12
N ASP A 177 -5.91 -8.92 -9.13
CA ASP A 177 -6.10 -9.18 -7.70
C ASP A 177 -7.57 -9.22 -7.27
N CYS A 178 -8.47 -8.66 -8.07
CA CYS A 178 -9.92 -8.67 -7.83
C CYS A 178 -10.64 -9.88 -8.47
N PHE A 179 -9.90 -10.84 -9.02
CA PHE A 179 -10.42 -12.06 -9.64
C PHE A 179 -9.84 -13.31 -8.97
N ASP A 180 -10.69 -14.25 -8.54
CA ASP A 180 -10.20 -15.53 -8.02
C ASP A 180 -9.69 -16.40 -9.17
N ALA A 181 -8.38 -16.65 -9.16
CA ALA A 181 -7.71 -17.55 -10.09
C ALA A 181 -8.34 -18.96 -10.13
N SER A 182 -9.04 -19.40 -9.07
CA SER A 182 -9.72 -20.71 -9.06
C SER A 182 -10.86 -20.81 -10.08
N CYS A 183 -11.48 -19.69 -10.48
CA CYS A 183 -12.60 -19.61 -11.42
C CYS A 183 -12.17 -19.56 -12.91
N LEU A 184 -10.88 -19.52 -13.23
CA LEU A 184 -10.42 -19.54 -14.64
C LEU A 184 -10.99 -20.67 -15.52
N PRO A 185 -11.26 -21.90 -15.02
CA PRO A 185 -11.86 -22.96 -15.84
C PRO A 185 -13.34 -22.73 -16.21
N ASP A 186 -14.05 -21.85 -15.49
CA ASP A 186 -15.45 -21.52 -15.76
C ASP A 186 -15.58 -20.55 -16.95
N GLU A 187 -14.54 -19.79 -17.25
CA GLU A 187 -14.51 -18.81 -18.34
C GLU A 187 -14.32 -19.45 -19.73
N GLU A 188 -14.85 -18.80 -20.77
CA GLU A 188 -14.67 -19.23 -22.17
C GLU A 188 -13.56 -18.45 -22.89
N ILE A 189 -13.49 -17.13 -22.67
CA ILE A 189 -12.47 -16.24 -23.24
C ILE A 189 -11.97 -15.24 -22.19
N VAL A 190 -10.65 -15.23 -21.95
CA VAL A 190 -10.00 -14.25 -21.06
C VAL A 190 -8.82 -13.55 -21.76
N ILE A 191 -8.86 -12.22 -21.78
CA ILE A 191 -7.76 -11.38 -22.27
C ILE A 191 -6.93 -10.90 -21.07
N PHE A 192 -5.61 -11.10 -21.12
CA PHE A 192 -4.69 -10.67 -20.07
C PHE A 192 -3.85 -9.48 -20.56
N VAL A 193 -3.82 -8.39 -19.79
CA VAL A 193 -3.01 -7.19 -20.10
C VAL A 193 -2.06 -6.92 -18.94
N VAL A 194 -0.80 -7.33 -19.08
CA VAL A 194 0.14 -7.40 -17.95
C VAL A 194 1.44 -6.63 -18.18
N SER A 195 1.75 -5.73 -17.26
CA SER A 195 3.04 -5.04 -17.23
C SER A 195 4.17 -5.91 -16.65
N THR A 196 5.41 -5.59 -17.01
CA THR A 196 6.62 -6.17 -16.41
C THR A 196 7.31 -5.11 -15.55
N THR A 197 7.72 -5.48 -14.33
CA THR A 197 8.27 -4.56 -13.34
C THR A 197 9.70 -4.92 -12.93
N GLY A 198 10.38 -4.01 -12.22
CA GLY A 198 11.61 -4.29 -11.48
C GLY A 198 12.70 -4.93 -12.35
N GLN A 199 13.06 -6.17 -12.04
CA GLN A 199 13.99 -6.97 -12.82
C GLN A 199 13.28 -8.21 -13.41
N GLY A 200 12.22 -7.96 -14.19
CA GLY A 200 11.44 -8.99 -14.88
C GLY A 200 10.39 -9.67 -13.99
N ASP A 201 9.86 -8.90 -13.05
CA ASP A 201 8.97 -9.34 -11.99
C ASP A 201 7.51 -8.97 -12.29
N VAL A 202 6.58 -9.79 -11.82
CA VAL A 202 5.15 -9.51 -11.98
C VAL A 202 4.74 -8.31 -11.12
N PRO A 203 3.78 -7.47 -11.56
CA PRO A 203 3.27 -6.35 -10.77
C PRO A 203 2.71 -6.84 -9.43
N ASP A 204 2.67 -5.96 -8.42
CA ASP A 204 2.27 -6.35 -7.06
C ASP A 204 0.89 -7.03 -7.02
N SER A 205 -0.10 -6.48 -7.74
CA SER A 205 -1.45 -7.04 -7.90
C SER A 205 -1.48 -8.46 -8.49
N MET A 206 -0.48 -8.82 -9.30
CA MET A 206 -0.41 -10.14 -9.93
C MET A 206 0.22 -11.20 -9.02
N LYS A 207 0.88 -10.82 -7.91
CA LYS A 207 1.68 -11.77 -7.11
C LYS A 207 0.87 -12.93 -6.52
N VAL A 208 -0.38 -12.70 -6.12
CA VAL A 208 -1.27 -13.75 -5.57
C VAL A 208 -1.75 -14.70 -6.67
N PHE A 209 -2.34 -14.14 -7.73
CA PHE A 209 -2.79 -14.87 -8.93
C PHE A 209 -1.67 -15.71 -9.56
N TRP A 210 -0.46 -15.14 -9.70
CA TRP A 210 0.70 -15.83 -10.22
C TRP A 210 1.19 -16.97 -9.32
N ARG A 211 1.13 -16.79 -7.99
CA ARG A 211 1.44 -17.86 -7.02
C ARG A 211 0.43 -19.01 -7.10
N PHE A 212 -0.85 -18.71 -7.35
CA PHE A 212 -1.88 -19.72 -7.60
C PHE A 212 -1.59 -20.53 -8.88
N LEU A 213 -1.34 -19.87 -10.01
CA LEU A 213 -1.02 -20.55 -11.27
C LEU A 213 0.25 -21.43 -11.18
N LEU A 214 1.18 -21.14 -10.27
CA LEU A 214 2.39 -21.94 -10.06
C LEU A 214 2.22 -23.15 -9.11
N GLN A 215 1.02 -23.43 -8.61
CA GLN A 215 0.79 -24.63 -7.80
C GLN A 215 0.97 -25.94 -8.62
N ARG A 216 1.41 -27.01 -7.95
CA ARG A 216 1.79 -28.31 -8.55
C ARG A 216 0.63 -29.32 -8.69
N ASN A 217 -0.51 -29.04 -8.08
CA ASN A 217 -1.75 -29.81 -8.16
C ASN A 217 -2.58 -29.50 -9.41
N LEU A 218 -2.34 -28.35 -10.06
CA LEU A 218 -3.02 -27.96 -11.30
C LEU A 218 -2.53 -28.85 -12.46
N SER A 219 -3.46 -29.54 -13.13
CA SER A 219 -3.15 -30.43 -14.26
C SER A 219 -2.87 -29.64 -15.55
N ASN A 220 -2.24 -30.30 -16.53
CA ASN A 220 -2.03 -29.78 -17.88
C ASN A 220 -3.32 -29.71 -18.75
N GLN A 221 -4.48 -30.02 -18.17
CA GLN A 221 -5.81 -29.91 -18.79
C GLN A 221 -6.74 -28.98 -18.00
N TRP A 222 -6.26 -28.36 -16.91
CA TRP A 222 -7.07 -27.57 -15.99
C TRP A 222 -7.75 -26.37 -16.68
N LEU A 223 -7.20 -25.90 -17.80
CA LEU A 223 -7.75 -24.81 -18.62
C LEU A 223 -8.12 -25.26 -20.05
N GLU A 224 -8.39 -26.54 -20.30
CA GLU A 224 -8.63 -27.07 -21.66
C GLU A 224 -9.82 -26.42 -22.40
N GLY A 225 -10.81 -25.88 -21.66
CA GLY A 225 -11.94 -25.12 -22.22
C GLY A 225 -11.68 -23.63 -22.49
N LEU A 226 -10.61 -23.07 -21.94
CA LEU A 226 -10.33 -21.63 -21.96
C LEU A 226 -9.56 -21.22 -23.22
N HIS A 227 -10.08 -20.23 -23.94
CA HIS A 227 -9.33 -19.47 -24.92
C HIS A 227 -8.76 -18.20 -24.29
N TYR A 228 -7.55 -17.79 -24.67
CA TYR A 228 -6.91 -16.61 -24.09
C TYR A 228 -6.12 -15.78 -25.10
N ALA A 229 -5.85 -14.53 -24.74
CA ALA A 229 -4.85 -13.70 -25.40
C ALA A 229 -4.05 -12.93 -24.34
N VAL A 230 -2.77 -12.64 -24.60
CA VAL A 230 -1.92 -11.87 -23.68
C VAL A 230 -1.34 -10.65 -24.39
N PHE A 231 -1.54 -9.46 -23.85
CA PHE A 231 -0.77 -8.27 -24.21
C PHE A 231 0.20 -7.93 -23.07
N GLY A 232 1.49 -7.85 -23.40
CA GLY A 232 2.54 -7.45 -22.48
C GLY A 232 2.92 -5.98 -22.63
N LEU A 233 3.09 -5.29 -21.51
CA LEU A 233 3.76 -3.98 -21.46
C LEU A 233 5.15 -4.14 -20.82
N GLY A 234 6.18 -3.64 -21.50
CA GLY A 234 7.55 -3.63 -21.01
C GLY A 234 8.40 -2.63 -21.80
N ASP A 235 9.70 -2.67 -21.53
CA ASP A 235 10.71 -1.78 -22.12
C ASP A 235 11.87 -2.65 -22.62
N SER A 236 12.25 -2.50 -23.90
CA SER A 236 13.29 -3.32 -24.54
C SER A 236 14.73 -2.97 -24.12
N GLY A 237 14.93 -1.83 -23.46
CA GLY A 237 16.17 -1.48 -22.76
C GLY A 237 16.42 -2.34 -21.51
N TYR A 238 15.41 -3.06 -21.01
CA TYR A 238 15.56 -4.02 -19.92
C TYR A 238 15.82 -5.44 -20.45
N GLN A 239 16.86 -6.10 -19.94
CA GLN A 239 17.24 -7.48 -20.31
C GLN A 239 16.08 -8.48 -20.25
N LYS A 240 15.13 -8.28 -19.33
CA LYS A 240 13.93 -9.11 -19.17
C LYS A 240 12.68 -8.44 -19.77
N TYR A 241 12.84 -7.89 -20.98
CA TYR A 241 11.77 -7.29 -21.77
C TYR A 241 10.52 -8.18 -21.82
N ASN A 242 9.38 -7.64 -21.38
CA ASN A 242 8.07 -8.30 -21.37
C ASN A 242 8.01 -9.69 -20.68
N PHE A 243 8.87 -9.93 -19.69
CA PHE A 243 9.03 -11.25 -19.07
C PHE A 243 7.80 -11.72 -18.27
N SER A 244 6.97 -10.82 -17.74
CA SER A 244 5.71 -11.18 -17.08
C SER A 244 4.69 -11.78 -18.06
N ALA A 245 4.48 -11.12 -19.20
CA ALA A 245 3.60 -11.60 -20.26
C ALA A 245 4.09 -12.93 -20.86
N LYS A 246 5.40 -13.03 -21.15
CA LYS A 246 6.04 -14.26 -21.69
C LYS A 246 5.93 -15.44 -20.73
N LYS A 247 5.99 -15.22 -19.41
CA LYS A 247 5.75 -16.25 -18.38
C LYS A 247 4.28 -16.66 -18.30
N LEU A 248 3.35 -15.69 -18.32
CA LEU A 248 1.92 -15.94 -18.21
C LEU A 248 1.40 -16.73 -19.42
N ASP A 249 1.69 -16.26 -20.62
CA ASP A 249 1.41 -16.91 -21.90
C ASP A 249 1.86 -18.38 -21.90
N LYS A 250 3.13 -18.63 -21.54
CA LYS A 250 3.64 -20.01 -21.42
C LYS A 250 2.88 -20.82 -20.35
N ARG A 251 2.60 -20.26 -19.17
CA ARG A 251 1.97 -21.02 -18.08
C ARG A 251 0.50 -21.34 -18.36
N LEU A 252 -0.23 -20.47 -19.05
CA LEU A 252 -1.60 -20.75 -19.50
C LEU A 252 -1.61 -21.90 -20.51
N SER A 253 -0.69 -21.89 -21.49
CA SER A 253 -0.51 -23.00 -22.43
C SER A 253 -0.07 -24.31 -21.74
N ASP A 254 0.86 -24.26 -20.77
CA ASP A 254 1.28 -25.41 -19.96
C ASP A 254 0.15 -25.99 -19.06
N LEU A 255 -0.98 -25.28 -18.93
CA LEU A 255 -2.19 -25.70 -18.20
C LEU A 255 -3.35 -26.12 -19.13
N GLY A 256 -3.13 -26.13 -20.44
CA GLY A 256 -4.10 -26.59 -21.45
C GLY A 256 -4.91 -25.48 -22.14
N ALA A 257 -4.73 -24.21 -21.76
CA ALA A 257 -5.44 -23.09 -22.38
C ALA A 257 -4.99 -22.86 -23.83
N LYS A 258 -5.91 -22.39 -24.68
CA LYS A 258 -5.70 -22.21 -26.13
C LYS A 258 -5.47 -20.73 -26.47
N PRO A 259 -4.30 -20.33 -26.99
CA PRO A 259 -4.09 -18.95 -27.43
C PRO A 259 -4.94 -18.66 -28.68
N LEU A 260 -5.67 -17.55 -28.67
CA LEU A 260 -6.39 -17.03 -29.83
C LEU A 260 -5.41 -16.49 -30.88
N ILE A 261 -4.44 -15.70 -30.42
CA ILE A 261 -3.42 -15.04 -31.24
C ILE A 261 -2.08 -15.07 -30.50
N GLU A 262 -1.00 -14.73 -31.20
CA GLU A 262 0.29 -14.54 -30.53
C GLU A 262 0.24 -13.39 -29.50
N LYS A 263 0.99 -13.54 -28.41
CA LYS A 263 1.15 -12.54 -27.37
C LYS A 263 1.66 -11.20 -27.94
N GLY A 264 0.98 -10.11 -27.61
CA GLY A 264 1.45 -8.78 -27.94
C GLY A 264 2.61 -8.38 -27.03
N LEU A 265 3.60 -7.67 -27.58
CA LEU A 265 4.79 -7.22 -26.87
C LEU A 265 4.93 -5.70 -27.10
N GLY A 266 4.25 -4.92 -26.26
CA GLY A 266 4.36 -3.46 -26.23
C GLY A 266 5.66 -3.00 -25.59
N ASP A 267 6.32 -2.05 -26.25
CA ASP A 267 7.63 -1.51 -25.90
C ASP A 267 7.55 -0.01 -25.59
N ASP A 268 7.88 0.39 -24.36
CA ASP A 268 7.96 1.79 -23.94
C ASP A 268 9.09 2.57 -24.65
N GLN A 269 10.05 1.89 -25.30
CA GLN A 269 11.11 2.49 -26.11
C GLN A 269 10.71 2.77 -27.57
N HIS A 270 9.50 2.36 -27.99
CA HIS A 270 9.00 2.62 -29.34
C HIS A 270 8.48 4.07 -29.48
N THR A 271 8.55 4.67 -30.67
CA THR A 271 8.18 6.07 -30.92
C THR A 271 6.69 6.39 -30.70
N SER A 272 5.85 5.36 -30.65
CA SER A 272 4.42 5.44 -30.31
C SER A 272 4.13 4.71 -28.98
N GLY A 273 5.15 4.54 -28.14
CA GLY A 273 5.15 3.68 -26.96
C GLY A 273 4.61 2.27 -27.24
N TYR A 274 4.03 1.66 -26.19
CA TYR A 274 3.40 0.35 -26.27
C TYR A 274 2.23 0.28 -27.27
N GLU A 275 1.63 1.42 -27.65
CA GLU A 275 0.50 1.47 -28.60
C GLU A 275 0.89 1.01 -30.00
N GLY A 276 2.15 1.25 -30.41
CA GLY A 276 2.68 0.77 -31.69
C GLY A 276 2.66 -0.76 -31.85
N ALA A 277 2.56 -1.51 -30.75
CA ALA A 277 2.28 -2.95 -30.76
C ALA A 277 0.83 -3.28 -30.39
N LEU A 278 0.15 -2.44 -29.59
CA LEU A 278 -1.24 -2.66 -29.16
C LEU A 278 -2.21 -2.58 -30.34
N ASP A 279 -2.16 -1.52 -31.15
CA ASP A 279 -3.10 -1.32 -32.26
C ASP A 279 -3.08 -2.48 -33.30
N PRO A 280 -1.94 -2.92 -33.86
CA PRO A 280 -1.92 -4.07 -34.77
C PRO A 280 -2.29 -5.39 -34.07
N TRP A 281 -2.06 -5.51 -32.76
CA TRP A 281 -2.46 -6.67 -31.97
C TRP A 281 -3.98 -6.69 -31.73
N LEU A 282 -4.61 -5.56 -31.41
CA LEU A 282 -6.06 -5.38 -31.32
C LEU A 282 -6.73 -5.72 -32.66
N LEU A 283 -6.22 -5.18 -33.77
CA LEU A 283 -6.70 -5.51 -35.11
C LEU A 283 -6.60 -7.00 -35.45
N SER A 284 -5.69 -7.74 -34.82
CA SER A 284 -5.55 -9.20 -34.97
C SER A 284 -6.50 -9.96 -34.04
N LEU A 285 -6.64 -9.49 -32.79
CA LEU A 285 -7.54 -10.03 -31.76
C LEU A 285 -8.99 -9.98 -32.23
N TRP A 286 -9.45 -8.82 -32.70
CA TRP A 286 -10.85 -8.62 -33.10
C TRP A 286 -11.24 -9.46 -34.32
N LYS A 287 -10.32 -9.67 -35.28
CA LYS A 287 -10.51 -10.59 -36.41
C LYS A 287 -10.60 -12.04 -35.94
N MET A 288 -9.76 -12.46 -35.00
CA MET A 288 -9.78 -13.82 -34.46
C MET A 288 -11.03 -14.09 -33.62
N LEU A 289 -11.41 -13.18 -32.72
CA LEU A 289 -12.62 -13.31 -31.90
C LEU A 289 -13.88 -13.41 -32.77
N ASN A 290 -13.99 -12.58 -33.81
CA ASN A 290 -15.09 -12.68 -34.78
C ASN A 290 -15.06 -13.99 -35.60
N THR A 291 -13.92 -14.69 -35.69
CA THR A 291 -13.81 -15.99 -36.36
C THR A 291 -14.16 -17.15 -35.43
N VAL A 292 -13.73 -17.09 -34.16
CA VAL A 292 -13.94 -18.14 -33.16
C VAL A 292 -15.36 -18.08 -32.57
N GLN A 293 -15.88 -16.88 -32.28
CA GLN A 293 -17.17 -16.70 -31.63
C GLN A 293 -17.85 -15.40 -32.14
N PRO A 294 -18.44 -15.42 -33.36
CA PRO A 294 -19.03 -14.23 -34.01
C PRO A 294 -20.03 -13.46 -33.12
N ASN A 295 -20.75 -14.17 -32.25
CA ASN A 295 -21.73 -13.60 -31.32
C ASN A 295 -21.12 -12.65 -30.27
N ILE A 296 -19.80 -12.66 -30.05
CA ILE A 296 -19.11 -11.71 -29.16
C ILE A 296 -18.88 -10.35 -29.83
N LEU A 297 -18.77 -10.26 -31.17
CA LEU A 297 -18.47 -9.00 -31.88
C LEU A 297 -19.37 -8.79 -33.12
N PRO A 298 -20.71 -8.77 -32.98
CA PRO A 298 -21.64 -8.62 -34.11
C PRO A 298 -21.45 -7.32 -34.91
N ARG A 299 -20.74 -6.33 -34.37
CA ARG A 299 -20.35 -5.06 -35.00
C ARG A 299 -18.83 -4.90 -35.13
N VAL A 300 -18.06 -5.97 -35.36
CA VAL A 300 -16.59 -5.89 -35.50
C VAL A 300 -16.13 -4.85 -36.53
N SER A 301 -16.93 -4.59 -37.57
CA SER A 301 -16.69 -3.57 -38.60
C SER A 301 -16.85 -2.12 -38.11
N ASP A 302 -17.38 -1.90 -36.91
CA ASP A 302 -17.38 -0.60 -36.22
C ASP A 302 -16.15 -0.45 -35.30
N ILE A 303 -15.41 -1.54 -35.04
CA ILE A 303 -14.07 -1.47 -34.46
C ILE A 303 -13.02 -1.18 -35.55
N MET A 304 -13.07 -1.95 -36.65
CA MET A 304 -12.06 -1.95 -37.73
C MET A 304 -11.97 -0.67 -38.57
N ASP A 305 -12.91 0.27 -38.42
CA ASP A 305 -13.01 1.50 -39.19
C ASP A 305 -12.75 2.73 -38.29
N PRO A 306 -11.56 3.36 -38.38
CA PRO A 306 -11.24 4.55 -37.58
C PRO A 306 -12.19 5.73 -37.81
N SER A 307 -12.85 5.82 -38.97
CA SER A 307 -13.78 6.92 -39.27
C SER A 307 -15.11 6.83 -38.51
N LYS A 308 -15.41 5.66 -37.92
CA LYS A 308 -16.59 5.43 -37.08
C LYS A 308 -16.33 5.64 -35.59
N ARG A 309 -15.11 6.06 -35.18
CA ARG A 309 -14.79 6.40 -33.79
C ARG A 309 -15.70 7.54 -33.33
N SER A 310 -16.74 7.17 -32.59
CA SER A 310 -17.73 8.04 -32.00
C SER A 310 -17.67 7.88 -30.48
N LEU A 311 -17.99 8.96 -29.76
CA LEU A 311 -18.08 8.91 -28.31
C LEU A 311 -19.41 8.25 -27.92
N ASP A 312 -19.34 7.08 -27.30
CA ASP A 312 -20.48 6.40 -26.68
C ASP A 312 -21.07 7.23 -25.51
N HIS A 313 -22.11 6.72 -24.85
CA HIS A 313 -22.60 7.34 -23.62
C HIS A 313 -21.71 6.93 -22.43
N ALA A 314 -21.55 7.84 -21.45
CA ALA A 314 -20.94 7.48 -20.17
C ALA A 314 -21.69 6.29 -19.54
N LYS A 315 -20.95 5.26 -19.10
CA LYS A 315 -21.48 4.05 -18.47
C LYS A 315 -22.16 4.32 -17.12
N ILE A 316 -21.96 5.53 -16.60
CA ILE A 316 -22.48 6.03 -15.34
C ILE A 316 -23.75 6.85 -15.57
N GLU A 317 -24.69 6.76 -14.64
CA GLU A 317 -25.87 7.62 -14.52
C GLU A 317 -25.86 8.25 -13.13
N VAL A 318 -26.00 9.58 -13.08
CA VAL A 318 -26.17 10.34 -11.84
C VAL A 318 -27.64 10.72 -11.70
N ILE A 319 -28.28 10.16 -10.68
CA ILE A 319 -29.65 10.51 -10.28
C ILE A 319 -29.55 11.69 -9.30
N TYR A 320 -30.23 12.78 -9.60
CA TYR A 320 -30.37 13.94 -8.71
C TYR A 320 -31.70 13.83 -7.95
N HIS A 321 -31.69 14.11 -6.65
CA HIS A 321 -32.85 14.00 -5.75
C HIS A 321 -33.34 15.37 -5.31
N SER A 322 -34.65 15.51 -5.06
CA SER A 322 -35.21 16.79 -4.60
C SER A 322 -34.90 17.06 -3.12
N SER A 323 -34.84 18.34 -2.74
CA SER A 323 -34.54 18.73 -1.35
C SER A 323 -35.65 18.33 -0.36
N ASP A 324 -36.89 18.18 -0.83
CA ASP A 324 -38.06 17.85 0.00
C ASP A 324 -38.10 16.39 0.43
N GLU A 325 -37.30 15.51 -0.19
CA GLU A 325 -37.22 14.08 0.13
C GLU A 325 -36.27 13.75 1.30
N MET A 326 -35.49 14.72 1.80
CA MET A 326 -34.35 14.48 2.69
C MET A 326 -34.58 15.02 4.12
N GLN A 327 -34.81 14.12 5.09
CA GLN A 327 -34.87 14.51 6.51
C GLN A 327 -33.46 14.68 7.13
N PRO A 328 -33.20 15.77 7.87
CA PRO A 328 -31.90 16.02 8.52
C PRO A 328 -31.81 15.40 9.92
N ASP A 329 -31.42 14.13 10.01
CA ASP A 329 -31.05 13.47 11.29
C ASP A 329 -29.75 14.07 11.88
N LEU A 330 -29.87 15.14 12.68
CA LEU A 330 -28.73 15.79 13.35
C LEU A 330 -28.97 16.01 14.85
N LEU A 331 -28.66 14.98 15.64
CA LEU A 331 -28.29 15.11 17.05
C LEU A 331 -26.81 14.71 17.22
N THR A 332 -26.08 15.43 18.06
CA THR A 332 -24.60 15.43 18.10
C THR A 332 -23.97 14.05 18.34
N ALA A 333 -24.66 13.15 19.04
CA ALA A 333 -24.21 11.78 19.27
C ALA A 333 -24.13 10.92 17.99
N HIS A 334 -24.93 11.23 16.96
CA HIS A 334 -24.94 10.50 15.69
C HIS A 334 -23.94 11.04 14.65
N TYR A 335 -23.14 12.07 14.98
CA TYR A 335 -22.25 12.69 13.98
C TYR A 335 -21.22 11.71 13.38
N LEU A 336 -20.53 10.92 14.21
CA LEU A 336 -19.57 9.92 13.73
C LEU A 336 -20.26 8.81 12.93
N GLU A 337 -21.40 8.32 13.41
CA GLU A 337 -22.22 7.32 12.70
C GLU A 337 -22.75 7.84 11.35
N SER A 338 -23.02 9.15 11.25
CA SER A 338 -23.39 9.83 10.00
C SER A 338 -22.20 9.93 9.04
N VAL A 339 -20.99 10.22 9.55
CA VAL A 339 -19.76 10.22 8.74
C VAL A 339 -19.47 8.82 8.18
N GLU A 340 -19.56 7.77 9.00
CA GLU A 340 -19.42 6.39 8.55
C GLU A 340 -20.40 6.05 7.42
N LYS A 341 -21.70 6.36 7.61
CA LYS A 341 -22.75 6.09 6.61
C LYS A 341 -22.57 6.90 5.31
N VAL A 342 -22.05 8.12 5.39
CA VAL A 342 -21.73 8.94 4.21
C VAL A 342 -20.55 8.34 3.43
N ILE A 343 -19.50 7.89 4.11
CA ILE A 343 -18.35 7.21 3.48
C ILE A 343 -18.80 5.88 2.86
N GLU A 344 -19.55 5.06 3.60
CA GLU A 344 -20.10 3.80 3.11
C GLU A 344 -20.99 3.99 1.88
N SER A 345 -21.84 5.03 1.86
CA SER A 345 -22.66 5.39 0.70
C SER A 345 -21.80 5.84 -0.48
N ALA A 346 -20.80 6.70 -0.25
CA ALA A 346 -19.89 7.19 -1.29
C ALA A 346 -19.08 6.04 -1.93
N CYS A 347 -18.41 5.21 -1.12
CA CYS A 347 -17.67 4.03 -1.58
C CYS A 347 -18.58 2.97 -2.22
N SER A 348 -19.87 2.91 -1.85
CA SER A 348 -20.86 2.05 -2.52
C SER A 348 -21.27 2.55 -3.91
N MET A 349 -21.22 3.86 -4.14
CA MET A 349 -21.63 4.53 -5.37
C MET A 349 -20.49 4.81 -6.35
N SER A 350 -19.24 4.82 -5.89
CA SER A 350 -18.06 4.98 -6.75
C SER A 350 -18.04 3.95 -7.88
N PRO A 351 -17.67 4.32 -9.13
CA PRO A 351 -17.44 3.34 -10.20
C PRO A 351 -16.29 2.36 -9.90
N ALA A 352 -15.30 2.79 -9.11
CA ALA A 352 -14.10 2.01 -8.80
C ALA A 352 -14.28 1.04 -7.62
N GLN A 353 -15.43 0.33 -7.54
CA GLN A 353 -15.82 -0.49 -6.39
C GLN A 353 -14.79 -1.57 -6.03
N PHE A 354 -14.05 -2.06 -7.02
CA PHE A 354 -12.99 -3.07 -6.87
C PHE A 354 -11.81 -2.62 -5.98
N HIS A 355 -11.71 -1.33 -5.62
CA HIS A 355 -10.67 -0.82 -4.70
C HIS A 355 -11.07 -0.84 -3.21
N TYR A 356 -12.28 -1.30 -2.87
CA TYR A 356 -12.77 -1.34 -1.49
C TYR A 356 -13.30 -2.74 -1.15
N HIS A 357 -12.46 -3.58 -0.53
CA HIS A 357 -12.89 -4.88 0.03
C HIS A 357 -13.99 -4.71 1.09
N GLU A 358 -13.88 -3.67 1.92
CA GLU A 358 -14.94 -3.22 2.82
C GLU A 358 -15.26 -1.74 2.53
N LYS A 359 -16.52 -1.45 2.17
CA LYS A 359 -16.95 -0.11 1.75
C LYS A 359 -17.17 0.85 2.93
N LYS A 360 -17.42 0.31 4.12
CA LYS A 360 -17.49 1.06 5.38
C LYS A 360 -16.09 1.08 6.02
N PRO A 361 -15.61 2.20 6.60
CA PRO A 361 -14.42 2.19 7.45
C PRO A 361 -14.62 1.30 8.67
N GLN A 362 -13.61 0.49 9.00
CA GLN A 362 -13.60 -0.31 10.24
C GLN A 362 -13.49 0.58 11.48
N TYR A 363 -12.72 1.67 11.37
CA TYR A 363 -12.45 2.59 12.46
C TYR A 363 -12.52 4.05 11.99
N LEU A 364 -13.11 4.91 12.83
CA LEU A 364 -12.82 6.34 12.85
C LEU A 364 -11.82 6.59 13.99
N LEU A 365 -10.57 6.89 13.64
CA LEU A 365 -9.46 7.00 14.58
C LEU A 365 -9.15 8.47 14.90
N GLN A 366 -9.18 8.84 16.17
CA GLN A 366 -8.79 10.18 16.63
C GLN A 366 -7.27 10.32 16.62
N LEU A 367 -6.74 11.39 16.03
CA LEU A 367 -5.34 11.77 16.12
C LEU A 367 -5.00 12.27 17.54
N ILE A 368 -4.04 11.62 18.19
CA ILE A 368 -3.55 11.97 19.54
C ILE A 368 -2.21 12.71 19.47
N THR A 369 -1.26 12.21 18.67
CA THR A 369 0.08 12.79 18.55
C THR A 369 0.48 12.98 17.09
N ASN A 370 1.07 14.14 16.77
CA ASN A 370 1.69 14.45 15.48
C ASN A 370 3.10 15.01 15.75
N GLN A 371 4.08 14.13 15.94
CA GLN A 371 5.44 14.51 16.36
C GLN A 371 6.44 14.33 15.22
N ARG A 372 7.18 15.40 14.88
CA ARG A 372 8.31 15.29 13.95
C ARG A 372 9.52 14.64 14.62
N LEU A 373 10.08 13.63 13.96
CA LEU A 373 11.22 12.82 14.40
C LEU A 373 12.57 13.31 13.84
N THR A 374 12.56 13.99 12.70
CA THR A 374 13.76 14.60 12.11
C THR A 374 13.97 16.02 12.62
N ASN A 375 15.22 16.49 12.67
CA ASN A 375 15.52 17.89 12.94
C ASN A 375 14.74 18.80 11.95
N VAL A 376 14.27 19.97 12.40
CA VAL A 376 13.42 20.92 11.67
C VAL A 376 14.06 21.34 10.34
N ASP A 377 15.38 21.57 10.35
CA ASP A 377 16.17 21.98 9.18
C ASP A 377 16.43 20.84 8.17
N HIS A 378 16.07 19.59 8.51
CA HIS A 378 16.32 18.46 7.62
C HIS A 378 15.40 18.50 6.38
N SER A 379 15.98 18.19 5.20
CA SER A 379 15.25 18.14 3.92
C SER A 379 14.23 17.01 3.79
N ARG A 380 14.03 16.20 4.83
CA ARG A 380 12.89 15.28 4.97
C ARG A 380 12.26 15.46 6.35
N ASP A 381 11.00 15.88 6.36
CA ASP A 381 10.11 15.74 7.50
C ASP A 381 9.69 14.26 7.58
N VAL A 382 9.92 13.63 8.72
CA VAL A 382 9.44 12.27 9.04
C VAL A 382 8.81 12.36 10.42
N ARG A 383 7.61 11.80 10.58
CA ARG A 383 6.81 11.96 11.79
C ARG A 383 6.36 10.62 12.37
N HIS A 384 6.24 10.64 13.69
CA HIS A 384 5.49 9.70 14.50
C HIS A 384 4.07 10.24 14.65
N PHE A 385 3.09 9.40 14.31
CA PHE A 385 1.68 9.67 14.52
C PHE A 385 1.13 8.62 15.48
N GLU A 386 0.29 9.04 16.43
CA GLU A 386 -0.45 8.15 17.33
C GLU A 386 -1.94 8.41 17.13
N PHE A 387 -2.72 7.34 16.91
CA PHE A 387 -4.16 7.42 16.78
C PHE A 387 -4.85 6.46 17.76
N GLU A 388 -6.03 6.84 18.24
CA GLU A 388 -6.83 6.08 19.21
C GLU A 388 -8.27 5.93 18.69
N ALA A 389 -8.87 4.75 18.88
CA ALA A 389 -10.26 4.54 18.46
C ALA A 389 -11.26 4.99 19.54
N SER A 390 -12.25 5.79 19.14
CA SER A 390 -13.20 6.44 20.07
C SER A 390 -14.30 5.53 20.63
N SER A 391 -14.41 4.28 20.17
CA SER A 391 -15.57 3.41 20.44
C SER A 391 -15.25 1.90 20.50
N ASN A 392 -14.43 1.40 19.57
CA ASN A 392 -14.08 -0.02 19.43
C ASN A 392 -12.59 -0.23 19.69
N VAL A 393 -12.21 -1.32 20.34
CA VAL A 393 -10.79 -1.72 20.44
C VAL A 393 -10.24 -2.00 19.04
N ILE A 394 -9.10 -1.40 18.69
CA ILE A 394 -8.39 -1.69 17.44
C ILE A 394 -7.81 -3.11 17.49
N ASP A 395 -8.41 -4.04 16.73
CA ASP A 395 -7.85 -5.38 16.53
C ASP A 395 -6.83 -5.34 15.38
N TYR A 396 -5.57 -5.61 15.71
CA TYR A 396 -4.45 -5.73 14.78
C TYR A 396 -3.30 -6.52 15.42
N GLN A 397 -2.33 -6.97 14.62
CA GLN A 397 -1.12 -7.64 15.09
C GLN A 397 0.15 -6.96 14.58
N VAL A 398 1.29 -7.19 15.25
CA VAL A 398 2.55 -6.56 14.82
C VAL A 398 2.94 -7.03 13.42
N GLY A 399 3.18 -6.06 12.53
CA GLY A 399 3.44 -6.31 11.10
C GLY A 399 2.20 -6.20 10.20
N ASP A 400 1.01 -5.95 10.77
CA ASP A 400 -0.15 -5.49 9.99
C ASP A 400 0.00 -4.04 9.52
N VAL A 401 -0.86 -3.64 8.59
CA VAL A 401 -0.85 -2.36 7.88
C VAL A 401 -2.12 -1.58 8.22
N LEU A 402 -1.99 -0.27 8.40
CA LEU A 402 -3.13 0.63 8.49
C LEU A 402 -3.33 1.35 7.15
N GLU A 403 -4.52 1.21 6.58
CA GLU A 403 -4.96 1.93 5.40
C GLU A 403 -5.83 3.12 5.79
N ILE A 404 -5.45 4.32 5.34
CA ILE A 404 -6.15 5.57 5.64
C ILE A 404 -6.72 6.18 4.36
N LEU A 405 -8.01 6.51 4.32
CA LEU A 405 -8.60 7.33 3.24
C LEU A 405 -8.33 8.81 3.54
N PRO A 406 -7.56 9.53 2.70
CA PRO A 406 -7.17 10.91 2.99
C PRO A 406 -8.22 11.93 2.57
N SER A 407 -8.29 13.06 3.29
CA SER A 407 -9.04 14.22 2.82
C SER A 407 -8.26 15.00 1.77
N GLN A 408 -8.96 15.56 0.79
CA GLN A 408 -8.43 16.46 -0.23
C GLN A 408 -8.33 17.91 0.28
N ASN A 409 -7.66 18.78 -0.47
CA ASN A 409 -7.68 20.22 -0.19
C ASN A 409 -9.10 20.76 -0.51
N PRO A 410 -9.87 21.28 0.47
CA PRO A 410 -11.25 21.71 0.22
C PRO A 410 -11.35 22.78 -0.88
N ALA A 411 -10.40 23.72 -0.93
CA ALA A 411 -10.38 24.77 -1.94
C ALA A 411 -10.16 24.22 -3.37
N ALA A 412 -9.46 23.10 -3.53
CA ALA A 412 -9.28 22.44 -4.84
C ALA A 412 -10.54 21.65 -5.25
N VAL A 413 -11.28 21.08 -4.29
CA VAL A 413 -12.56 20.43 -4.56
C VAL A 413 -13.64 21.47 -4.89
N ASP A 414 -13.68 22.58 -4.15
CA ASP A 414 -14.59 23.71 -4.44
C ASP A 414 -14.28 24.34 -5.81
N ALA A 415 -13.01 24.50 -6.17
CA ALA A 415 -12.59 24.94 -7.51
C ALA A 415 -13.04 23.96 -8.61
N PHE A 416 -12.90 22.65 -8.41
CA PHE A 416 -13.41 21.63 -9.35
C PHE A 416 -14.93 21.69 -9.51
N ILE A 417 -15.69 21.74 -8.41
CA ILE A 417 -17.15 21.84 -8.41
C ILE A 417 -17.61 23.11 -9.15
N GLN A 418 -16.96 24.25 -8.89
CA GLN A 418 -17.23 25.51 -9.57
C GLN A 418 -16.86 25.45 -11.07
N ARG A 419 -15.69 24.89 -11.42
CA ARG A 419 -15.22 24.75 -12.81
C ARG A 419 -16.15 23.86 -13.65
N CYS A 420 -16.78 22.87 -13.03
CA CYS A 420 -17.75 21.97 -13.66
C CYS A 420 -19.21 22.46 -13.55
N ASN A 421 -19.46 23.65 -13.00
CA ASN A 421 -20.79 24.25 -12.82
C ASN A 421 -21.79 23.32 -12.08
N LEU A 422 -21.32 22.68 -11.01
CA LEU A 422 -22.10 21.74 -10.19
C LEU A 422 -22.59 22.40 -8.90
N ASP A 423 -23.79 22.04 -8.42
CA ASP A 423 -24.24 22.41 -7.08
C ASP A 423 -23.59 21.49 -6.02
N PRO A 424 -22.77 22.00 -5.08
CA PRO A 424 -22.21 21.18 -4.01
C PRO A 424 -23.25 20.60 -3.04
N ASN A 425 -24.46 21.17 -2.98
CA ASN A 425 -25.50 20.80 -2.00
C ASN A 425 -26.56 19.85 -2.53
N CYS A 426 -26.67 19.65 -3.84
CA CYS A 426 -27.66 18.72 -4.40
C CYS A 426 -27.35 17.29 -3.94
N TYR A 427 -28.39 16.52 -3.67
CA TYR A 427 -28.27 15.12 -3.26
C TYR A 427 -28.26 14.24 -4.50
N ILE A 428 -27.30 13.31 -4.58
CA ILE A 428 -27.10 12.45 -5.74
C ILE A 428 -27.03 10.97 -5.37
N THR A 429 -27.38 10.12 -6.33
CA THR A 429 -27.04 8.70 -6.36
C THR A 429 -26.35 8.35 -7.66
N VAL A 430 -25.22 7.65 -7.60
CA VAL A 430 -24.46 7.20 -8.77
C VAL A 430 -24.63 5.69 -8.95
N LYS A 431 -24.91 5.27 -10.19
CA LYS A 431 -25.01 3.85 -10.59
C LYS A 431 -24.42 3.63 -11.99
N ALA A 432 -24.10 2.38 -12.32
CA ALA A 432 -23.83 1.99 -13.70
C ALA A 432 -25.16 1.77 -14.47
N ARG A 433 -25.21 2.15 -15.75
CA ARG A 433 -26.42 2.06 -16.59
C ARG A 433 -26.88 0.62 -16.83
N ASP A 434 -25.96 -0.29 -17.13
CA ASP A 434 -26.26 -1.70 -17.40
C ASP A 434 -26.48 -2.57 -16.14
N ALA A 435 -26.52 -1.96 -14.95
CA ALA A 435 -26.66 -2.68 -13.67
C ALA A 435 -27.98 -3.48 -13.52
N GLU A 436 -28.97 -3.28 -14.40
CA GLU A 436 -30.21 -4.08 -14.42
C GLU A 436 -30.05 -5.47 -15.05
N LYS A 437 -28.96 -5.73 -15.80
CA LYS A 437 -28.73 -7.05 -16.45
C LYS A 437 -28.01 -8.06 -15.56
N GLN A 438 -27.26 -7.60 -14.55
CA GLN A 438 -26.65 -8.49 -13.56
C GLN A 438 -27.56 -8.59 -12.33
N SER A 439 -27.70 -9.79 -11.76
CA SER A 439 -28.52 -10.05 -10.57
C SER A 439 -27.85 -9.55 -9.27
N ILE A 440 -27.29 -8.34 -9.29
CA ILE A 440 -26.73 -7.67 -8.12
C ILE A 440 -27.89 -7.40 -7.15
N SER A 441 -27.79 -8.04 -5.98
CA SER A 441 -28.93 -8.34 -5.10
C SER A 441 -29.82 -7.15 -4.73
N LYS A 442 -31.11 -7.45 -4.45
CA LYS A 442 -32.08 -6.51 -3.85
C LYS A 442 -31.53 -5.82 -2.58
N SER A 443 -30.54 -6.40 -1.91
CA SER A 443 -29.88 -5.87 -0.71
C SER A 443 -29.18 -4.52 -0.95
N ILE A 444 -28.59 -4.26 -2.13
CA ILE A 444 -27.87 -2.99 -2.36
C ILE A 444 -28.82 -1.79 -2.36
N LYS A 445 -30.07 -1.98 -2.80
CA LYS A 445 -31.13 -0.94 -2.75
C LYS A 445 -31.54 -0.56 -1.33
N SER A 446 -31.05 -1.26 -0.29
CA SER A 446 -31.27 -0.94 1.13
C SER A 446 -30.10 -0.19 1.79
N LEU A 447 -28.95 -0.08 1.13
CA LEU A 447 -27.72 0.47 1.70
C LEU A 447 -27.36 1.85 1.13
N VAL A 448 -27.57 2.05 -0.18
CA VAL A 448 -27.19 3.29 -0.85
C VAL A 448 -28.20 4.40 -0.54
N ARG A 449 -27.81 5.33 0.33
CA ARG A 449 -28.53 6.60 0.57
C ARG A 449 -28.00 7.70 -0.37
N PRO A 450 -28.84 8.64 -0.83
CA PRO A 450 -28.36 9.84 -1.49
C PRO A 450 -27.43 10.65 -0.57
N ILE A 451 -26.35 11.18 -1.13
CA ILE A 451 -25.42 12.08 -0.42
C ILE A 451 -25.22 13.36 -1.22
N LYS A 452 -24.75 14.42 -0.56
CA LYS A 452 -24.37 15.66 -1.25
C LYS A 452 -23.31 15.41 -2.31
N LEU A 453 -23.44 16.06 -3.46
CA LEU A 453 -22.47 15.99 -4.56
C LEU A 453 -21.05 16.32 -4.09
N LYS A 454 -20.88 17.34 -3.23
CA LYS A 454 -19.57 17.66 -2.66
C LYS A 454 -18.96 16.47 -1.91
N ASN A 455 -19.71 15.82 -1.03
CA ASN A 455 -19.24 14.66 -0.27
C ASN A 455 -18.84 13.50 -1.20
N PHE A 456 -19.58 13.29 -2.30
CA PHE A 456 -19.22 12.26 -3.29
C PHE A 456 -17.87 12.57 -3.96
N VAL A 457 -17.66 13.81 -4.41
CA VAL A 457 -16.39 14.24 -5.02
C VAL A 457 -15.24 14.13 -4.00
N GLU A 458 -15.42 14.68 -2.79
CA GLU A 458 -14.41 14.67 -1.73
C GLU A 458 -13.91 13.27 -1.36
N LEU A 459 -14.80 12.27 -1.36
CA LEU A 459 -14.54 10.91 -0.87
C LEU A 459 -14.22 9.88 -1.96
N THR A 460 -14.53 10.14 -3.24
CA THR A 460 -14.38 9.14 -4.31
C THR A 460 -13.54 9.56 -5.50
N MET A 461 -13.32 10.87 -5.72
CA MET A 461 -12.69 11.41 -6.93
C MET A 461 -11.43 12.20 -6.56
N ASP A 462 -10.23 11.72 -6.93
CA ASP A 462 -8.97 12.43 -6.69
C ASP A 462 -8.79 13.57 -7.71
N VAL A 463 -9.52 14.65 -7.50
CA VAL A 463 -9.48 15.85 -8.35
C VAL A 463 -8.26 16.73 -8.06
N ALA A 464 -7.71 16.62 -6.84
CA ALA A 464 -6.74 17.56 -6.27
C ALA A 464 -5.29 17.05 -6.21
N SER A 465 -5.01 15.78 -6.54
CA SER A 465 -3.65 15.23 -6.50
C SER A 465 -3.30 14.27 -7.64
N ALA A 466 -4.28 13.52 -8.16
CA ALA A 466 -4.06 12.60 -9.26
C ALA A 466 -4.08 13.29 -10.64
N SER A 467 -3.29 12.74 -11.56
CA SER A 467 -3.27 13.15 -12.97
C SER A 467 -4.32 12.39 -13.78
N PRO A 468 -5.14 13.07 -14.60
CA PRO A 468 -6.03 12.38 -15.54
C PRO A 468 -5.23 11.56 -16.55
N ARG A 469 -5.81 10.47 -17.06
CA ARG A 469 -5.16 9.57 -18.03
C ARG A 469 -5.49 9.96 -19.48
N ARG A 470 -4.81 9.38 -20.48
CA ARG A 470 -4.94 9.80 -21.89
C ARG A 470 -6.39 9.80 -22.40
N TYR A 471 -7.20 8.81 -22.02
CA TYR A 471 -8.61 8.75 -22.42
C TYR A 471 -9.45 9.92 -21.87
N PHE A 472 -9.05 10.56 -20.77
CA PHE A 472 -9.68 11.80 -20.28
C PHE A 472 -9.56 12.92 -21.34
N PHE A 473 -8.38 13.09 -21.95
CA PHE A 473 -8.13 14.11 -22.98
C PHE A 473 -8.86 13.80 -24.29
N GLU A 474 -8.96 12.53 -24.66
CA GLU A 474 -9.78 12.08 -25.79
C GLU A 474 -11.25 12.50 -25.59
N VAL A 475 -11.83 12.21 -24.42
CA VAL A 475 -13.22 12.58 -24.10
C VAL A 475 -13.40 14.10 -23.96
N MET A 476 -12.46 14.83 -23.34
CA MET A 476 -12.48 16.30 -23.30
C MET A 476 -12.61 16.92 -24.69
N SER A 477 -11.97 16.33 -25.71
CA SER A 477 -11.97 16.87 -27.08
C SER A 477 -13.35 16.94 -27.73
N PHE A 478 -14.30 16.09 -27.33
CA PHE A 478 -15.70 16.13 -27.78
C PHE A 478 -16.53 17.22 -27.09
N TYR A 479 -16.03 17.78 -25.98
CA TYR A 479 -16.71 18.78 -25.16
C TYR A 479 -16.03 20.17 -25.16
N ALA A 480 -14.94 20.34 -25.92
CA ALA A 480 -14.27 21.61 -26.13
C ALA A 480 -15.01 22.46 -27.18
N THR A 481 -15.45 23.67 -26.80
CA THR A 481 -16.12 24.59 -27.73
C THR A 481 -15.17 25.53 -28.47
N ALA A 482 -13.89 25.62 -28.07
CA ALA A 482 -12.87 26.40 -28.76
C ALA A 482 -11.99 25.48 -29.62
N GLU A 483 -11.91 25.77 -30.92
CA GLU A 483 -11.28 24.84 -31.88
C GLU A 483 -9.80 24.58 -31.57
N HIS A 484 -9.04 25.58 -31.11
CA HIS A 484 -7.63 25.40 -30.72
C HIS A 484 -7.43 24.52 -29.47
N GLU A 485 -8.38 24.53 -28.53
CA GLU A 485 -8.38 23.59 -27.39
C GLU A 485 -8.70 22.18 -27.89
N LYS A 486 -9.73 22.05 -28.74
CA LYS A 486 -10.17 20.80 -29.36
C LYS A 486 -9.06 20.13 -30.19
N GLU A 487 -8.40 20.86 -31.08
CA GLU A 487 -7.23 20.41 -31.85
C GLU A 487 -6.11 19.91 -30.93
N ARG A 488 -5.80 20.66 -29.85
CA ARG A 488 -4.74 20.29 -28.91
C ARG A 488 -5.08 19.05 -28.09
N LEU A 489 -6.35 18.86 -27.72
CA LEU A 489 -6.85 17.68 -27.02
C LEU A 489 -6.88 16.45 -27.93
N GLN A 490 -7.28 16.60 -29.20
CA GLN A 490 -7.21 15.54 -30.20
C GLN A 490 -5.76 15.12 -30.47
N TYR A 491 -4.83 16.07 -30.56
CA TYR A 491 -3.40 15.79 -30.66
C TYR A 491 -2.87 15.05 -29.42
N PHE A 492 -3.19 15.49 -28.20
CA PHE A 492 -2.82 14.75 -26.98
C PHE A 492 -3.43 13.33 -26.90
N ALA A 493 -4.55 13.08 -27.58
CA ALA A 493 -5.13 11.75 -27.70
C ALA A 493 -4.49 10.89 -28.81
N SER A 494 -3.77 11.48 -29.77
CA SER A 494 -3.14 10.77 -30.89
C SER A 494 -1.73 10.24 -30.56
N PRO A 495 -1.22 9.23 -31.29
CA PRO A 495 0.13 8.70 -31.08
C PRO A 495 1.23 9.76 -31.20
N GLU A 496 1.05 10.75 -32.07
CA GLU A 496 1.99 11.84 -32.35
C GLU A 496 2.08 12.86 -31.20
N GLY A 497 1.06 12.93 -30.32
CA GLY A 497 1.04 13.78 -29.14
C GLY A 497 1.26 13.05 -27.82
N MET A 498 1.58 11.76 -27.85
CA MET A 498 1.81 10.94 -26.65
C MET A 498 2.95 11.48 -25.77
N ASP A 499 4.10 11.79 -26.39
CA ASP A 499 5.26 12.41 -25.71
C ASP A 499 4.90 13.79 -25.15
N ASP A 500 4.19 14.60 -25.93
CA ASP A 500 3.87 15.98 -25.57
C ASP A 500 2.85 16.03 -24.42
N LEU A 501 1.89 15.08 -24.41
CA LEU A 501 1.00 14.81 -23.28
C LEU A 501 1.77 14.30 -22.05
N TYR A 502 2.76 13.43 -22.23
CA TYR A 502 3.62 12.98 -21.12
C TYR A 502 4.39 14.15 -20.49
N GLN A 503 4.99 15.05 -21.29
CA GLN A 503 5.66 16.25 -20.78
C GLN A 503 4.68 17.20 -20.06
N TYR A 504 3.52 17.47 -20.68
CA TYR A 504 2.52 18.41 -20.19
C TYR A 504 1.85 17.93 -18.89
N ASN A 505 1.39 16.67 -18.85
CA ASN A 505 0.56 16.13 -17.78
C ASN A 505 1.35 15.23 -16.81
N GLN A 506 1.83 14.08 -17.29
CA GLN A 506 2.35 13.02 -16.41
C GLN A 506 3.65 13.41 -15.70
N ARG A 507 4.62 13.96 -16.44
CA ARG A 507 5.95 14.34 -15.94
C ARG A 507 5.88 15.52 -14.97
N GLU A 508 4.94 16.43 -15.21
CA GLU A 508 4.66 17.59 -14.35
C GLU A 508 3.71 17.27 -13.18
N ARG A 509 3.02 16.12 -13.23
CA ARG A 509 1.93 15.75 -12.32
C ARG A 509 0.89 16.87 -12.24
N ARG A 510 0.33 17.25 -13.40
CA ARG A 510 -0.89 18.08 -13.42
C ARG A 510 -2.03 17.32 -12.77
N THR A 511 -2.89 18.02 -12.03
CA THR A 511 -4.09 17.48 -11.40
C THR A 511 -5.29 17.58 -12.34
N VAL A 512 -6.38 16.87 -12.05
CA VAL A 512 -7.63 16.99 -12.83
C VAL A 512 -8.14 18.44 -12.85
N VAL A 513 -8.14 19.12 -11.70
CA VAL A 513 -8.61 20.52 -11.64
C VAL A 513 -7.74 21.45 -12.49
N GLU A 514 -6.41 21.34 -12.43
CA GLU A 514 -5.50 22.14 -13.28
C GLU A 514 -5.66 21.84 -14.78
N VAL A 515 -5.99 20.60 -15.17
CA VAL A 515 -6.23 20.25 -16.58
C VAL A 515 -7.55 20.86 -17.06
N LEU A 516 -8.59 20.91 -16.23
CA LEU A 516 -9.84 21.59 -16.58
C LEU A 516 -9.68 23.13 -16.59
N GLU A 517 -8.80 23.68 -15.75
CA GLU A 517 -8.43 25.10 -15.74
C GLU A 517 -7.60 25.50 -16.99
N ASP A 518 -6.64 24.67 -17.41
CA ASP A 518 -5.84 24.87 -18.63
C ASP A 518 -6.67 24.80 -19.94
N PHE A 519 -7.86 24.18 -19.90
CA PHE A 519 -8.78 24.01 -21.04
C PHE A 519 -10.18 24.57 -20.72
N PRO A 520 -10.36 25.91 -20.67
CA PRO A 520 -11.59 26.54 -20.18
C PRO A 520 -12.82 26.38 -21.09
N SER A 521 -12.68 26.07 -22.37
CA SER A 521 -13.84 25.83 -23.27
C SER A 521 -14.50 24.46 -23.08
N VAL A 522 -13.86 23.55 -22.35
CA VAL A 522 -14.37 22.19 -22.13
C VAL A 522 -15.52 22.17 -21.12
N GLN A 523 -16.67 21.62 -21.50
CA GLN A 523 -17.82 21.43 -20.60
C GLN A 523 -18.32 19.98 -20.64
N MET A 524 -17.69 19.12 -19.83
CA MET A 524 -18.02 17.69 -19.73
C MET A 524 -19.24 17.44 -18.82
N PRO A 525 -20.17 16.55 -19.20
CA PRO A 525 -21.19 16.01 -18.31
C PRO A 525 -20.59 15.35 -17.06
N PHE A 526 -21.28 15.44 -15.92
CA PHE A 526 -20.74 14.95 -14.65
C PHE A 526 -20.57 13.41 -14.65
N GLU A 527 -21.41 12.67 -15.37
CA GLU A 527 -21.28 11.22 -15.58
C GLU A 527 -19.91 10.85 -16.16
N TRP A 528 -19.38 11.64 -17.10
CA TRP A 528 -18.06 11.43 -17.67
C TRP A 528 -16.94 11.77 -16.70
N LEU A 529 -17.09 12.83 -15.90
CA LEU A 529 -16.13 13.17 -14.86
C LEU A 529 -16.08 12.07 -13.79
N VAL A 530 -17.22 11.58 -13.32
CA VAL A 530 -17.32 10.48 -12.35
C VAL A 530 -16.72 9.18 -12.91
N GLN A 531 -16.82 8.93 -14.22
CA GLN A 531 -16.21 7.75 -14.86
C GLN A 531 -14.69 7.87 -15.07
N LEU A 532 -14.17 9.07 -15.35
CA LEU A 532 -12.81 9.26 -15.88
C LEU A 532 -11.81 9.93 -14.91
N VAL A 533 -12.29 10.61 -13.87
CA VAL A 533 -11.43 11.13 -12.81
C VAL A 533 -10.81 9.95 -12.04
N PRO A 534 -9.49 9.94 -11.79
CA PRO A 534 -8.88 8.87 -11.01
C PRO A 534 -9.57 8.71 -9.64
N PRO A 535 -9.92 7.48 -9.23
CA PRO A 535 -10.58 7.27 -7.96
C PRO A 535 -9.65 7.64 -6.80
N LEU A 536 -10.20 8.32 -5.79
CA LEU A 536 -9.53 8.52 -4.52
C LEU A 536 -9.26 7.15 -3.88
N LYS A 537 -8.06 6.98 -3.31
CA LYS A 537 -7.61 5.69 -2.74
C LYS A 537 -7.17 5.85 -1.29
N THR A 538 -7.29 4.77 -0.54
CA THR A 538 -6.59 4.59 0.73
C THR A 538 -5.06 4.68 0.53
N ARG A 539 -4.34 4.99 1.60
CA ARG A 539 -2.88 4.83 1.65
C ARG A 539 -2.50 3.94 2.82
N ALA A 540 -1.86 2.82 2.48
CA ALA A 540 -1.24 1.88 3.41
C ALA A 540 0.01 2.45 4.09
N PHE A 541 0.15 2.18 5.39
CA PHE A 541 1.35 2.40 6.19
C PHE A 541 1.56 1.23 7.16
N SER A 542 2.78 0.69 7.23
CA SER A 542 3.15 -0.36 8.20
C SER A 542 2.96 0.15 9.63
N ILE A 543 2.26 -0.61 10.47
CA ILE A 543 1.99 -0.21 11.86
C ILE A 543 3.28 -0.31 12.68
N SER A 544 3.53 0.70 13.52
CA SER A 544 4.77 0.87 14.30
C SER A 544 4.60 0.80 15.82
N SER A 545 3.43 0.36 16.31
CA SER A 545 3.14 0.04 17.72
C SER A 545 2.86 -1.46 17.94
N SER A 546 3.24 -2.01 19.09
CA SER A 546 2.64 -3.27 19.59
C SER A 546 1.24 -3.01 20.18
N PRO A 547 0.21 -3.82 19.84
CA PRO A 547 -1.13 -3.71 20.45
C PRO A 547 -1.12 -4.14 21.92
N SER A 548 -0.16 -4.99 22.31
CA SER A 548 0.05 -5.48 23.66
C SER A 548 0.67 -4.41 24.57
N VAL A 549 1.41 -3.46 24.00
CA VAL A 549 2.04 -2.33 24.71
C VAL A 549 1.17 -1.06 24.65
N HIS A 550 0.49 -0.82 23.52
CA HIS A 550 -0.36 0.36 23.28
C HIS A 550 -1.82 -0.08 22.99
N PRO A 551 -2.54 -0.60 23.99
CA PRO A 551 -3.91 -1.07 23.80
C PRO A 551 -4.83 0.06 23.33
N ASN A 552 -5.69 -0.23 22.35
CA ASN A 552 -6.57 0.72 21.66
C ASN A 552 -5.87 1.83 20.83
N GLN A 553 -4.55 1.76 20.64
CA GLN A 553 -3.79 2.77 19.90
C GLN A 553 -2.98 2.17 18.74
N VAL A 554 -2.87 2.93 17.65
CA VAL A 554 -2.13 2.54 16.44
C VAL A 554 -1.17 3.65 16.03
N HIS A 555 0.12 3.32 15.93
CA HIS A 555 1.18 4.31 15.70
C HIS A 555 1.78 4.17 14.29
N LEU A 556 2.01 5.27 13.57
CA LEU A 556 2.61 5.28 12.24
C LEU A 556 3.91 6.09 12.17
N THR A 557 4.87 5.62 11.37
CA THR A 557 6.13 6.32 11.10
C THR A 557 6.19 6.78 9.63
N VAL A 558 5.76 8.01 9.34
CA VAL A 558 5.49 8.48 7.97
C VAL A 558 6.51 9.52 7.52
N SER A 559 7.14 9.32 6.37
CA SER A 559 7.92 10.36 5.68
C SER A 559 6.97 11.26 4.90
N ILE A 560 7.03 12.58 5.12
CA ILE A 560 6.16 13.52 4.43
C ILE A 560 6.69 13.70 3.00
N VAL A 561 5.86 13.44 2.00
CA VAL A 561 6.27 13.40 0.59
C VAL A 561 6.11 14.79 -0.02
N SER A 562 7.21 15.35 -0.51
CA SER A 562 7.22 16.54 -1.37
C SER A 562 8.33 16.42 -2.40
N TRP A 563 8.06 16.88 -3.63
CA TRP A 563 9.00 16.90 -4.74
C TRP A 563 8.89 18.22 -5.51
N THR A 564 9.90 18.50 -6.33
CA THR A 564 9.89 19.61 -7.27
C THR A 564 9.77 19.04 -8.68
N THR A 565 8.84 19.58 -9.47
CA THR A 565 8.58 19.15 -10.85
C THR A 565 9.62 19.73 -11.83
N PRO A 566 9.69 19.27 -13.10
CA PRO A 566 10.58 19.87 -14.10
C PRO A 566 10.35 21.37 -14.29
N PHE A 567 9.10 21.82 -14.20
CA PHE A 567 8.72 23.25 -14.27
C PHE A 567 8.91 23.98 -12.93
N LYS A 568 9.72 23.43 -12.01
CA LYS A 568 10.10 23.99 -10.70
C LYS A 568 8.94 24.19 -9.71
N ARG A 569 7.73 23.67 -9.99
CA ARG A 569 6.61 23.74 -9.05
C ARG A 569 6.82 22.74 -7.92
N LYS A 570 6.50 23.15 -6.69
CA LYS A 570 6.58 22.27 -5.52
C LYS A 570 5.27 21.48 -5.40
N ARG A 571 5.37 20.16 -5.36
CA ARG A 571 4.24 19.23 -5.21
C ARG A 571 4.36 18.44 -3.90
N HIS A 572 3.25 17.83 -3.52
CA HIS A 572 3.01 17.28 -2.19
C HIS A 572 2.20 15.99 -2.31
N GLY A 573 2.59 14.94 -1.60
CA GLY A 573 1.89 13.66 -1.61
C GLY A 573 0.68 13.72 -0.68
N LEU A 574 -0.52 13.62 -1.26
CA LEU A 574 -1.84 13.87 -0.65
C LEU A 574 -1.94 13.45 0.82
N CYS A 575 -2.04 12.14 1.08
CA CYS A 575 -2.25 11.61 2.43
C CYS A 575 -1.15 12.07 3.41
N SER A 576 0.13 11.98 3.03
CA SER A 576 1.23 12.37 3.92
C SER A 576 1.24 13.86 4.27
N SER A 577 0.86 14.74 3.32
CA SER A 577 0.85 16.18 3.54
C SER A 577 -0.41 16.65 4.28
N TRP A 578 -1.54 15.96 4.06
CA TRP A 578 -2.75 16.11 4.85
C TRP A 578 -2.51 15.73 6.31
N LEU A 579 -2.00 14.51 6.60
CA LEU A 579 -1.63 14.07 7.94
C LEU A 579 -0.66 15.05 8.63
N ALA A 580 0.35 15.53 7.91
CA ALA A 580 1.30 16.52 8.44
C ALA A 580 0.66 17.88 8.82
N GLY A 581 -0.50 18.21 8.26
CA GLY A 581 -1.28 19.42 8.56
C GLY A 581 -2.38 19.24 9.61
N LEU A 582 -2.58 18.03 10.16
CA LEU A 582 -3.57 17.78 11.20
C LEU A 582 -3.06 18.21 12.59
N ASP A 583 -3.90 18.92 13.35
CA ASP A 583 -3.62 19.36 14.71
C ASP A 583 -4.41 18.50 15.73
N PRO A 584 -3.75 17.71 16.60
CA PRO A 584 -4.43 16.91 17.62
C PRO A 584 -5.13 17.76 18.69
N PHE A 585 -4.70 19.01 18.91
CA PHE A 585 -5.26 19.88 19.96
C PHE A 585 -6.49 20.69 19.49
N LYS A 586 -6.94 20.48 18.26
CA LYS A 586 -8.10 21.16 17.68
C LYS A 586 -9.39 20.75 18.41
N SER A 587 -10.18 21.74 18.86
CA SER A 587 -11.29 21.58 19.80
C SER A 587 -12.44 20.64 19.37
N SER A 588 -12.50 20.23 18.10
CA SER A 588 -13.46 19.27 17.56
C SER A 588 -13.01 17.81 17.67
N GLY A 589 -11.76 17.56 18.07
CA GLY A 589 -11.04 16.36 17.67
C GLY A 589 -10.74 16.33 16.17
N VAL A 590 -9.91 15.39 15.75
CA VAL A 590 -9.61 15.09 14.34
C VAL A 590 -9.67 13.58 14.16
N CYS A 591 -10.77 13.08 13.59
CA CYS A 591 -10.95 11.67 13.28
C CYS A 591 -10.57 11.37 11.83
N ILE A 592 -9.90 10.25 11.58
CA ILE A 592 -9.56 9.76 10.24
C ILE A 592 -10.24 8.41 9.96
N PRO A 593 -10.79 8.18 8.76
CA PRO A 593 -11.33 6.87 8.37
C PRO A 593 -10.21 5.89 7.99
N ALA A 594 -10.22 4.72 8.63
CA ALA A 594 -9.18 3.72 8.46
C ALA A 594 -9.68 2.26 8.48
N TRP A 595 -8.84 1.39 7.92
CA TRP A 595 -8.96 -0.07 7.89
C TRP A 595 -7.63 -0.70 8.32
N VAL A 596 -7.67 -1.81 9.05
CA VAL A 596 -6.50 -2.66 9.28
C VAL A 596 -6.48 -3.75 8.22
N THR A 597 -5.37 -3.88 7.50
CA THR A 597 -5.14 -4.93 6.50
C THR A 597 -3.89 -5.74 6.83
N ARG A 598 -3.88 -7.01 6.42
CA ARG A 598 -2.77 -7.93 6.74
C ARG A 598 -1.53 -7.57 5.93
N GLY A 599 -0.46 -7.22 6.63
CA GLY A 599 0.81 -6.81 6.03
C GLY A 599 1.61 -7.98 5.45
N SER A 600 2.77 -7.66 4.86
CA SER A 600 3.68 -8.67 4.29
C SER A 600 4.63 -9.29 5.33
N LEU A 601 4.63 -8.78 6.57
CA LEU A 601 5.49 -9.21 7.66
C LEU A 601 4.67 -9.91 8.75
N PRO A 602 4.56 -11.25 8.79
CA PRO A 602 3.75 -11.93 9.79
C PRO A 602 4.36 -11.81 11.20
N PRO A 603 3.54 -11.78 12.27
CA PRO A 603 4.03 -11.61 13.64
C PRO A 603 4.93 -12.78 14.09
N PRO A 604 6.20 -12.53 14.51
CA PRO A 604 7.14 -13.58 14.86
C PRO A 604 6.91 -14.13 16.29
N PRO A 605 6.87 -15.46 16.50
CA PRO A 605 6.74 -16.02 17.84
C PRO A 605 8.00 -15.74 18.70
N PRO A 606 7.86 -15.61 20.04
CA PRO A 606 8.94 -15.24 20.96
C PRO A 606 10.19 -16.13 20.90
N SER A 607 10.03 -17.40 20.53
CA SER A 607 11.10 -18.41 20.41
C SER A 607 11.85 -18.40 19.07
N LEU A 608 11.48 -17.51 18.15
CA LEU A 608 12.17 -17.36 16.86
C LEU A 608 13.19 -16.22 16.96
N PRO A 609 14.50 -16.48 16.72
CA PRO A 609 15.49 -15.42 16.59
C PRO A 609 15.23 -14.61 15.30
N LEU A 610 15.49 -13.31 15.33
CA LEU A 610 15.13 -12.41 14.24
C LEU A 610 16.34 -11.63 13.71
N ILE A 611 16.37 -11.43 12.39
CA ILE A 611 17.28 -10.52 11.70
C ILE A 611 16.43 -9.49 10.97
N LEU A 612 16.42 -8.26 11.47
CA LEU A 612 15.59 -7.16 10.99
C LEU A 612 16.47 -6.18 10.20
N ILE A 613 16.05 -5.76 9.00
CA ILE A 613 16.77 -4.79 8.16
C ILE A 613 15.81 -3.70 7.70
N GLY A 614 15.92 -2.50 8.27
CA GLY A 614 14.90 -1.46 8.12
C GLY A 614 15.44 -0.03 8.11
N PRO A 615 16.11 0.43 7.04
CA PRO A 615 16.62 1.80 6.96
C PRO A 615 15.51 2.84 6.74
N GLY A 616 15.68 4.03 7.33
CA GLY A 616 14.71 5.12 7.30
C GLY A 616 13.36 4.70 7.87
N THR A 617 12.26 5.03 7.20
CA THR A 617 10.91 4.57 7.58
C THR A 617 10.72 3.06 7.53
N GLY A 618 11.68 2.29 6.98
CA GLY A 618 11.74 0.84 7.13
C GLY A 618 11.82 0.35 8.58
N CYS A 619 12.16 1.22 9.53
CA CYS A 619 12.14 0.87 10.96
C CYS A 619 10.72 0.77 11.55
N ALA A 620 9.67 1.17 10.81
CA ALA A 620 8.29 1.23 11.30
C ALA A 620 7.79 -0.10 11.91
N PRO A 621 7.65 -1.21 11.17
CA PRO A 621 7.18 -2.48 11.74
C PRO A 621 8.14 -3.04 12.80
N PHE A 622 9.44 -2.72 12.70
CA PHE A 622 10.43 -3.19 13.66
C PHE A 622 10.37 -2.47 15.01
N ARG A 623 9.78 -1.28 15.08
CA ARG A 623 9.42 -0.63 16.35
C ARG A 623 8.37 -1.48 17.08
N ALA A 624 7.31 -1.88 16.39
CA ALA A 624 6.27 -2.77 16.93
C ALA A 624 6.84 -4.14 17.34
N PHE A 625 7.72 -4.76 16.53
CA PHE A 625 8.33 -6.05 16.84
C PHE A 625 9.21 -5.99 18.10
N VAL A 626 9.97 -4.90 18.30
CA VAL A 626 10.84 -4.72 19.47
C VAL A 626 10.02 -4.42 20.72
N GLU A 627 8.96 -3.61 20.64
CA GLU A 627 8.01 -3.41 21.74
C GLU A 627 7.35 -4.72 22.19
N GLU A 628 6.82 -5.49 21.24
CA GLU A 628 6.18 -6.77 21.49
C GLU A 628 7.16 -7.78 22.10
N ARG A 629 8.38 -7.90 21.55
CA ARG A 629 9.42 -8.78 22.09
C ARG A 629 9.82 -8.38 23.51
N ALA A 630 9.96 -7.07 23.79
CA ALA A 630 10.34 -6.57 25.11
C ALA A 630 9.27 -6.85 26.18
N LEU A 631 7.98 -6.71 25.85
CA LEU A 631 6.89 -7.09 26.75
C LEU A 631 6.85 -8.61 26.97
N GLN A 632 7.06 -9.40 25.92
CA GLN A 632 7.12 -10.86 26.02
C GLN A 632 8.27 -11.31 26.94
N ASP A 633 9.45 -10.70 26.85
CA ASP A 633 10.64 -11.05 27.64
C ASP A 633 10.47 -10.86 29.16
N MET A 634 9.55 -9.98 29.58
CA MET A 634 9.15 -9.84 31.00
C MET A 634 8.38 -11.06 31.54
N THR A 635 7.85 -11.92 30.67
CA THR A 635 6.96 -13.05 31.04
C THR A 635 7.52 -14.43 30.71
N ARG A 636 8.45 -14.51 29.75
CA ARG A 636 9.07 -15.75 29.26
C ARG A 636 10.41 -15.42 28.63
N SER A 637 11.37 -16.36 28.63
CA SER A 637 12.59 -16.19 27.83
C SER A 637 12.24 -16.04 26.35
N THR A 638 12.82 -15.02 25.69
CA THR A 638 12.67 -14.84 24.24
C THR A 638 13.99 -15.05 23.49
N SER A 639 13.92 -15.21 22.17
CA SER A 639 15.08 -15.38 21.30
C SER A 639 15.61 -14.04 20.75
N PRO A 640 16.93 -13.94 20.50
CA PRO A 640 17.60 -12.67 20.20
C PRO A 640 17.16 -12.02 18.89
N ILE A 641 17.29 -10.69 18.85
CA ILE A 641 17.05 -9.86 17.67
C ILE A 641 18.35 -9.15 17.27
N LEU A 642 18.79 -9.32 16.02
CA LEU A 642 19.74 -8.42 15.36
C LEU A 642 18.96 -7.41 14.51
N PHE A 643 19.14 -6.11 14.72
CA PHE A 643 18.49 -5.06 13.93
C PHE A 643 19.51 -4.14 13.25
N PHE A 644 19.44 -4.07 11.92
CA PHE A 644 20.25 -3.23 11.04
C PHE A 644 19.41 -2.02 10.58
N PHE A 645 19.67 -0.87 11.20
CA PHE A 645 19.08 0.42 10.86
C PHE A 645 20.03 1.26 10.01
N GLY A 646 19.50 2.23 9.28
CA GLY A 646 20.32 3.19 8.54
C GLY A 646 19.60 4.48 8.23
N CYS A 647 20.32 5.60 8.31
CA CYS A 647 19.82 6.93 7.98
C CYS A 647 20.92 7.77 7.31
N ARG A 648 20.74 9.09 7.20
CA ARG A 648 21.75 9.99 6.65
C ARG A 648 22.80 10.35 7.70
N ASN A 649 22.36 10.93 8.82
CA ASN A 649 23.23 11.58 9.79
C ASN A 649 22.73 11.35 11.23
N GLN A 650 23.62 10.96 12.13
CA GLN A 650 23.31 10.59 13.53
C GLN A 650 22.59 11.69 14.33
N SER A 651 22.82 12.96 13.98
CA SER A 651 22.27 14.15 14.63
C SER A 651 21.00 14.72 13.96
N VAL A 652 20.53 14.14 12.85
CA VAL A 652 19.53 14.79 11.97
C VAL A 652 18.32 13.92 11.66
N ASP A 653 18.51 12.65 11.30
CA ASP A 653 17.43 11.75 10.86
C ASP A 653 17.49 10.33 11.47
N PHE A 654 18.12 10.21 12.64
CA PHE A 654 18.15 8.99 13.45
C PHE A 654 16.80 8.77 14.17
N LEU A 655 15.82 8.28 13.43
CA LEU A 655 14.46 8.00 13.90
C LEU A 655 14.47 7.13 15.17
N TYR A 656 13.70 7.52 16.19
CA TYR A 656 13.55 6.85 17.49
C TYR A 656 14.87 6.50 18.22
N LYS A 657 15.98 7.25 17.99
CA LYS A 657 17.31 7.04 18.61
C LYS A 657 17.27 6.52 20.06
N ASN A 658 16.54 7.20 20.94
CA ASN A 658 16.53 6.87 22.37
C ASN A 658 15.87 5.51 22.67
N PHE A 659 14.83 5.14 21.93
CA PHE A 659 14.14 3.85 22.06
C PHE A 659 15.08 2.68 21.68
N TRP A 660 15.75 2.77 20.53
CA TRP A 660 16.68 1.72 20.11
C TRP A 660 17.87 1.58 21.04
N LEU A 661 18.43 2.70 21.53
CA LEU A 661 19.55 2.68 22.47
C LEU A 661 19.15 2.07 23.82
N ALA A 662 17.96 2.37 24.34
CA ALA A 662 17.45 1.74 25.56
C ALA A 662 17.25 0.22 25.39
N HIS A 663 16.72 -0.23 24.25
CA HIS A 663 16.57 -1.67 23.99
C HIS A 663 17.89 -2.39 23.63
N ALA A 664 18.98 -1.66 23.34
CA ALA A 664 20.31 -2.19 23.04
C ALA A 664 21.28 -2.13 24.23
N GLN A 665 20.83 -1.60 25.38
CA GLN A 665 21.57 -1.56 26.64
C GLN A 665 20.95 -2.53 27.65
N ASP A 666 21.69 -2.79 28.74
CA ASP A 666 21.27 -3.62 29.88
C ASP A 666 20.65 -4.97 29.44
N ASP A 667 19.57 -5.39 30.09
CA ASP A 667 18.76 -6.57 29.75
C ASP A 667 17.82 -6.36 28.52
N GLY A 668 18.10 -5.37 27.65
CA GLY A 668 17.28 -5.08 26.48
C GLY A 668 17.28 -6.18 25.40
N VAL A 669 16.21 -6.28 24.61
CA VAL A 669 16.04 -7.34 23.59
C VAL A 669 16.94 -7.19 22.34
N LEU A 670 17.63 -6.05 22.21
CA LEU A 670 18.71 -5.80 21.24
C LEU A 670 20.10 -5.79 21.92
N SER A 671 20.19 -6.16 23.20
CA SER A 671 21.46 -6.19 23.95
C SER A 671 22.38 -7.31 23.48
N ALA A 672 23.68 -7.00 23.40
CA ALA A 672 24.71 -7.97 23.03
C ALA A 672 24.81 -9.13 24.02
N ASP A 673 24.54 -8.89 25.31
CA ASP A 673 24.65 -9.90 26.37
C ASP A 673 23.51 -10.93 26.30
N LYS A 674 22.36 -10.55 25.73
CA LYS A 674 21.27 -11.47 25.34
C LYS A 674 21.46 -12.08 23.93
N GLY A 675 22.60 -11.85 23.29
CA GLY A 675 22.92 -12.29 21.93
C GLY A 675 22.31 -11.43 20.81
N GLY A 676 21.49 -10.44 21.15
CA GLY A 676 20.92 -9.46 20.22
C GLY A 676 21.93 -8.40 19.77
N GLY A 677 21.48 -7.43 18.99
CA GLY A 677 22.34 -6.32 18.58
C GLY A 677 21.61 -5.25 17.78
N PHE A 678 22.07 -4.00 17.92
CA PHE A 678 21.56 -2.88 17.15
C PHE A 678 22.71 -2.17 16.41
N PHE A 679 22.66 -2.18 15.08
CA PHE A 679 23.72 -1.70 14.21
C PHE A 679 23.19 -0.59 13.31
N VAL A 680 23.92 0.53 13.24
CA VAL A 680 23.47 1.71 12.51
C VAL A 680 24.44 2.10 11.40
N ALA A 681 23.89 2.30 10.20
CA ALA A 681 24.59 2.83 9.04
C ALA A 681 24.24 4.31 8.82
N PHE A 682 25.20 5.21 9.07
CA PHE A 682 25.08 6.63 8.74
C PHE A 682 25.67 6.89 7.35
N SER A 683 24.83 7.22 6.37
CA SER A 683 25.27 7.36 4.97
C SER A 683 25.92 8.73 4.63
N ARG A 684 26.00 9.68 5.57
CA ARG A 684 26.47 11.05 5.30
C ARG A 684 27.31 11.69 6.42
N ASP A 685 27.59 11.00 7.52
CA ASP A 685 28.49 11.52 8.57
C ASP A 685 29.98 11.43 8.17
N GLN A 686 30.29 10.74 7.07
CA GLN A 686 31.62 10.61 6.48
C GLN A 686 31.55 10.59 4.92
N PRO A 687 32.66 10.83 4.20
CA PRO A 687 32.67 10.88 2.73
C PRO A 687 32.17 9.59 2.09
N GLN A 688 32.74 8.45 2.50
CA GLN A 688 32.36 7.11 2.04
C GLN A 688 30.94 6.75 2.48
N LYS A 689 30.19 6.08 1.61
CA LYS A 689 28.79 5.75 1.89
C LYS A 689 28.70 4.45 2.68
N ILE A 690 28.22 4.54 3.92
CA ILE A 690 27.91 3.38 4.78
C ILE A 690 26.39 3.14 4.70
N TYR A 691 26.01 1.91 4.37
CA TYR A 691 24.62 1.44 4.27
C TYR A 691 24.45 0.16 5.10
N VAL A 692 23.20 -0.30 5.27
CA VAL A 692 22.88 -1.47 6.12
C VAL A 692 23.65 -2.72 5.72
N GLN A 693 23.83 -2.97 4.42
CA GLN A 693 24.64 -4.09 3.91
C GLN A 693 26.10 -4.07 4.40
N HIS A 694 26.69 -2.88 4.62
CA HIS A 694 28.07 -2.80 5.12
C HIS A 694 28.12 -3.21 6.60
N LYS A 695 27.11 -2.84 7.40
CA LYS A 695 26.96 -3.32 8.78
C LYS A 695 26.63 -4.81 8.87
N MET A 696 25.89 -5.35 7.92
CA MET A 696 25.66 -6.80 7.83
C MET A 696 26.96 -7.56 7.54
N ASN A 697 27.83 -7.03 6.68
CA ASN A 697 29.15 -7.63 6.42
C ASN A 697 30.12 -7.48 7.60
N GLU A 698 30.04 -6.42 8.40
CA GLU A 698 30.79 -6.30 9.67
C GLU A 698 30.38 -7.39 10.68
N GLU A 699 29.09 -7.74 10.75
CA GLU A 699 28.51 -8.70 11.70
C GLU A 699 28.24 -10.10 11.06
N SER A 700 28.90 -10.43 9.95
CA SER A 700 28.63 -11.62 9.10
C SER A 700 28.46 -12.92 9.88
N LYS A 701 29.39 -13.18 10.80
CA LYS A 701 29.45 -14.37 11.67
C LYS A 701 28.23 -14.51 12.58
N ARG A 702 27.67 -13.40 13.05
CA ARG A 702 26.50 -13.39 13.95
C ARG A 702 25.21 -13.57 13.18
N ILE A 703 25.12 -12.95 11.99
CA ILE A 703 24.06 -13.24 11.01
C ILE A 703 24.06 -14.75 10.69
N TRP A 704 25.20 -15.31 10.30
CA TRP A 704 25.30 -16.74 9.98
C TRP A 704 25.00 -17.66 11.18
N SER A 705 25.43 -17.29 12.39
CA SER A 705 25.12 -18.04 13.62
C SER A 705 23.62 -18.07 13.92
N LEU A 706 22.91 -16.94 13.82
CA LEU A 706 21.46 -16.90 13.95
C LEU A 706 20.75 -17.67 12.83
N LEU A 707 21.18 -17.54 11.58
CA LEU A 707 20.62 -18.26 10.44
C LEU A 707 20.78 -19.77 10.57
N SER A 708 21.96 -20.24 11.01
CA SER A 708 22.22 -21.64 11.35
C SER A 708 21.33 -22.14 12.49
N SER A 709 21.02 -21.25 13.45
CA SER A 709 20.06 -21.50 14.53
C SER A 709 18.59 -21.40 14.10
N GLY A 710 18.33 -21.23 12.80
CA GLY A 710 16.98 -21.22 12.22
C GLY A 710 16.22 -19.89 12.38
N ALA A 711 16.92 -18.76 12.52
CA ALA A 711 16.32 -17.42 12.54
C ALA A 711 15.46 -17.11 11.31
N ALA A 712 14.61 -16.08 11.43
CA ALA A 712 13.89 -15.49 10.30
C ALA A 712 14.39 -14.08 9.99
N ILE A 713 14.42 -13.76 8.69
CA ILE A 713 14.84 -12.47 8.14
C ILE A 713 13.59 -11.64 7.77
N TYR A 714 13.57 -10.37 8.16
CA TYR A 714 12.56 -9.40 7.79
C TYR A 714 13.23 -8.14 7.23
N ILE A 715 12.84 -7.74 6.02
CA ILE A 715 13.37 -6.55 5.32
C ILE A 715 12.22 -5.57 5.11
N ALA A 716 12.40 -4.29 5.46
CA ALA A 716 11.39 -3.25 5.24
C ALA A 716 11.96 -1.92 4.73
N GLY A 717 11.20 -1.19 3.90
CA GLY A 717 11.52 0.17 3.46
C GLY A 717 11.47 0.41 1.95
N SER A 718 12.41 1.20 1.41
CA SER A 718 12.36 1.61 -0.01
C SER A 718 12.60 0.46 -0.98
N SER A 719 11.64 0.17 -1.88
CA SER A 719 11.69 -0.90 -2.88
C SER A 719 12.76 -0.73 -3.99
N THR A 720 13.37 0.45 -4.11
CA THR A 720 14.22 0.83 -5.26
C THR A 720 15.47 -0.05 -5.47
N LYS A 721 16.41 -0.06 -4.51
CA LYS A 721 17.64 -0.89 -4.53
C LYS A 721 17.84 -1.72 -3.27
N MET A 722 17.41 -1.19 -2.12
CA MET A 722 17.74 -1.74 -0.80
C MET A 722 17.42 -3.24 -0.65
N PRO A 723 16.24 -3.78 -1.05
CA PRO A 723 15.97 -5.20 -0.90
C PRO A 723 16.89 -6.09 -1.75
N ALA A 724 17.28 -5.63 -2.95
CA ALA A 724 18.19 -6.36 -3.82
C ALA A 724 19.63 -6.34 -3.28
N ASP A 725 20.12 -5.17 -2.85
CA ASP A 725 21.43 -5.01 -2.23
C ASP A 725 21.55 -5.89 -0.97
N VAL A 726 20.53 -5.87 -0.10
CA VAL A 726 20.47 -6.64 1.15
C VAL A 726 20.38 -8.14 0.86
N THR A 727 19.60 -8.57 -0.13
CA THR A 727 19.50 -9.99 -0.51
C THR A 727 20.83 -10.51 -1.06
N SER A 728 21.48 -9.76 -1.96
CA SER A 728 22.83 -10.10 -2.47
C SER A 728 23.85 -10.20 -1.33
N THR A 729 23.76 -9.31 -0.34
CA THR A 729 24.65 -9.33 0.84
C THR A 729 24.44 -10.57 1.70
N LEU A 730 23.18 -11.02 1.87
CA LEU A 730 22.88 -12.27 2.58
C LEU A 730 23.39 -13.50 1.82
N GLU A 731 23.28 -13.53 0.50
CA GLU A 731 23.88 -14.61 -0.32
C GLU A 731 25.40 -14.67 -0.17
N GLU A 732 26.08 -13.52 -0.08
CA GLU A 732 27.53 -13.45 0.15
C GLU A 732 27.93 -13.87 1.57
N ILE A 733 27.24 -13.38 2.61
CA ILE A 733 27.48 -13.79 4.00
C ILE A 733 27.29 -15.30 4.17
N ILE A 734 26.21 -15.86 3.62
CA ILE A 734 25.97 -17.31 3.67
C ILE A 734 27.08 -18.05 2.94
N ALA A 735 27.43 -17.67 1.70
CA ALA A 735 28.48 -18.34 0.93
C ALA A 735 29.84 -18.34 1.66
N VAL A 736 30.22 -17.21 2.25
CA VAL A 736 31.50 -17.06 2.98
C VAL A 736 31.50 -17.86 4.29
N GLU A 737 30.53 -17.64 5.17
CA GLU A 737 30.53 -18.20 6.53
C GLU A 737 30.12 -19.69 6.58
N SER A 738 29.44 -20.19 5.53
CA SER A 738 29.11 -21.62 5.39
C SER A 738 30.08 -22.39 4.48
N GLY A 739 30.99 -21.71 3.78
CA GLY A 739 31.87 -22.31 2.76
C GLY A 739 31.16 -22.86 1.51
N MET A 740 29.91 -22.48 1.27
CA MET A 740 29.12 -22.96 0.12
C MET A 740 29.26 -22.04 -1.10
N SER A 741 29.01 -22.56 -2.31
CA SER A 741 28.98 -21.72 -3.51
C SER A 741 27.83 -20.70 -3.48
N LYS A 742 27.98 -19.55 -4.16
CA LYS A 742 26.92 -18.52 -4.27
C LYS A 742 25.58 -19.09 -4.77
N ASP A 743 25.59 -19.97 -5.77
CA ASP A 743 24.37 -20.66 -6.23
C ASP A 743 23.70 -21.53 -5.16
N SER A 744 24.46 -22.00 -4.18
CA SER A 744 23.95 -22.77 -3.06
C SER A 744 23.39 -21.86 -1.96
N ALA A 745 24.05 -20.75 -1.66
CA ALA A 745 23.52 -19.69 -0.78
C ALA A 745 22.21 -19.09 -1.33
N ALA A 746 22.18 -18.76 -2.62
CA ALA A 746 20.99 -18.29 -3.34
C ALA A 746 19.86 -19.33 -3.35
N ARG A 747 20.18 -20.64 -3.38
CA ARG A 747 19.17 -21.71 -3.20
C ARG A 747 18.69 -21.80 -1.75
N TRP A 748 19.57 -21.55 -0.78
CA TRP A 748 19.25 -21.61 0.65
C TRP A 748 18.30 -20.48 1.10
N LEU A 749 18.52 -19.23 0.64
CA LEU A 749 17.54 -18.14 0.87
C LEU A 749 16.16 -18.47 0.25
N ARG A 750 16.13 -19.02 -0.98
CA ARG A 750 14.91 -19.51 -1.63
C ARG A 750 14.29 -20.76 -0.97
N LEU A 751 14.95 -21.36 0.04
CA LEU A 751 14.36 -22.35 0.93
C LEU A 751 13.82 -21.70 2.22
N LEU A 752 14.48 -20.67 2.78
CA LEU A 752 13.91 -19.87 3.87
C LEU A 752 12.61 -19.16 3.47
N GLU A 753 12.57 -18.57 2.28
CA GLU A 753 11.37 -17.93 1.70
C GLU A 753 10.19 -18.92 1.68
N LYS A 754 10.42 -20.13 1.14
CA LYS A 754 9.42 -21.21 1.10
C LYS A 754 9.06 -21.79 2.46
N ALA A 755 9.95 -21.66 3.45
CA ALA A 755 9.72 -22.09 4.82
C ALA A 755 9.08 -21.01 5.71
N GLY A 756 8.72 -19.84 5.16
CA GLY A 756 8.17 -18.72 5.94
C GLY A 756 9.19 -18.11 6.91
N LYS A 757 10.43 -17.90 6.44
CA LYS A 757 11.54 -17.32 7.22
C LYS A 757 12.32 -16.20 6.50
N PHE A 758 11.82 -15.73 5.37
CA PHE A 758 12.41 -14.61 4.63
C PHE A 758 11.28 -13.74 4.09
N PHE A 759 11.14 -12.53 4.64
CA PHE A 759 10.02 -11.62 4.39
C PHE A 759 10.53 -10.25 3.93
N ILE A 760 9.83 -9.64 2.96
CA ILE A 760 10.15 -8.32 2.41
C ILE A 760 8.85 -7.51 2.29
N GLU A 761 8.82 -6.34 2.92
CA GLU A 761 7.75 -5.35 2.76
C GLU A 761 8.38 -4.03 2.28
N ALA A 762 8.24 -3.73 0.99
CA ALA A 762 8.96 -2.62 0.38
C ALA A 762 8.09 -1.77 -0.54
N TRP A 763 8.27 -0.45 -0.46
CA TRP A 763 7.42 0.56 -1.11
C TRP A 763 8.23 1.67 -1.78
N SER A 764 7.59 2.39 -2.71
CA SER A 764 8.14 3.54 -3.45
C SER A 764 7.39 4.83 -3.14
#